data_AF-A0A0Q5K169-F1
#
_entry.id   AF-A0A0Q5K169-F1
#
_cell.length_a   1.000
_cell.length_b   1.000
_cell.length_c   1.000
_cell.angle_alpha   90.00
_cell.angle_beta   90.00
_cell.angle_gamma   90.00
#
_symmetry.space_group_name_H-M   'P 1'
#
loop_
_entity.id
_entity.type
_entity.pdbx_description
1 polymer ?
#
loop_
_entity_poly.entity_id
_entity_poly.type
_entity_poly.pdbx_seq_one_letter_code
_entity_poly.pdbx_strand_id
1 'polypeptide(L)'
;MKERFDAPEQFEAAYQAGQYDRLLTALRHQEGLTARELAWVGISLLRTGQFVAAEEPLELAVALGDQEAAVEFGNLLRATGRSRKAAEHFQALLPHLSGELKFRTLRWFGVTLDQLGEAGAVRAIEEARRGYLALGDRRMAARLTHTLAASHSTHGEFTAALKLLSSAIPLLEQDRNPRPLLAAFHTLIDVQVECGQLDEAAHTLERARQLNQTLHDPHVALHLDARQANLMLMQGDYGGYAALLGGLADRAQAVQDSQILEYALSRLADHQSRTGEHVEAVRTLGQLRAQVRDLSLYSRLVIAMMTLRRGDAPGALRLQLEVRRAALEQGSVLEATRALLLAAYSAYSMNDLPRCADLLAEALLELAGHPRPQSWATIGPELRELEEMLTYARLQPNLAPLLQAALEDASHLGGSLRDDLFTAALRLEIMTLGQELALRDGVPCAMRTRGSVAVLCYLALHPRSTRQEIITALWPERDPKKAANYFRQCVADIRESVGADVVLVEGAHQAPEYRLSGKASVVLDSQRVLQLVASGQLHAAVAAYKGEFLPGLEESEWADDQRLLLRGTLASALRAELRAAQLAGEKRRVVLLAGAVLNVDPDDFGTEELRLSVAREVSSPAELARFEAERHRRMN
;
A
#
# COMPACT_ATOMS: atom_id res chain seq x y z
N MET A 1 -4.75 19.41 56.19
CA MET A 1 -4.07 18.60 57.21
C MET A 1 -3.40 17.46 56.44
N LYS A 2 -2.07 17.52 56.25
CA LYS A 2 -1.31 16.51 55.50
C LYS A 2 -0.95 15.38 56.48
N GLU A 3 -1.59 14.23 56.35
CA GLU A 3 -1.15 13.01 57.05
C GLU A 3 0.25 12.65 56.52
N ARG A 4 1.21 12.61 57.44
CA ARG A 4 2.60 12.20 57.19
C ARG A 4 2.60 10.67 57.25
N PHE A 5 3.30 10.02 56.34
CA PHE A 5 3.45 8.56 56.42
C PHE A 5 4.41 8.23 57.57
N ASP A 6 3.91 7.54 58.59
CA ASP A 6 4.66 7.23 59.82
C ASP A 6 5.07 5.75 59.91
N ALA A 7 4.71 4.89 58.92
CA ALA A 7 5.01 3.46 58.93
C ALA A 7 5.31 2.85 57.52
N PRO A 8 6.13 1.78 57.42
CA PRO A 8 6.41 1.10 56.14
C PRO A 8 5.16 0.54 55.42
N GLU A 9 4.16 0.06 56.17
CA GLU A 9 2.89 -0.46 55.63
C GLU A 9 2.10 0.59 54.84
N GLN A 10 2.28 1.85 55.23
CA GLN A 10 1.64 3.01 54.63
C GLN A 10 2.25 3.37 53.27
N PHE A 11 3.56 3.13 53.08
CA PHE A 11 4.22 3.25 51.77
C PHE A 11 3.79 2.17 50.81
N GLU A 12 3.69 0.93 51.27
CA GLU A 12 3.21 -0.19 50.45
C GLU A 12 1.76 0.03 50.00
N ALA A 13 0.87 0.46 50.90
CA ALA A 13 -0.51 0.78 50.55
C ALA A 13 -0.59 1.91 49.51
N ALA A 14 0.24 2.96 49.64
CA ALA A 14 0.30 4.04 48.67
C ALA A 14 0.81 3.57 47.30
N TYR A 15 1.84 2.71 47.28
CA TYR A 15 2.36 2.09 46.06
C TYR A 15 1.29 1.24 45.35
N GLN A 16 0.62 0.35 46.08
CA GLN A 16 -0.44 -0.52 45.55
C GLN A 16 -1.67 0.28 45.07
N ALA A 17 -1.96 1.40 45.72
CA ALA A 17 -3.02 2.32 45.30
C ALA A 17 -2.62 3.22 44.12
N GLY A 18 -1.38 3.13 43.60
CA GLY A 18 -0.88 3.95 42.50
C GLY A 18 -0.65 5.41 42.86
N GLN A 19 -0.50 5.74 44.15
CA GLN A 19 -0.27 7.11 44.65
C GLN A 19 1.21 7.50 44.56
N TYR A 20 1.79 7.39 43.36
CA TYR A 20 3.22 7.51 43.10
C TYR A 20 3.81 8.86 43.54
N ASP A 21 3.17 9.99 43.23
CA ASP A 21 3.68 11.32 43.63
C ASP A 21 3.74 11.51 45.15
N ARG A 22 2.75 10.96 45.85
CA ARG A 22 2.69 10.97 47.32
C ARG A 22 3.82 10.14 47.91
N LEU A 23 4.05 8.96 47.35
CA LEU A 23 5.12 8.06 47.76
C LEU A 23 6.49 8.70 47.55
N LEU A 24 6.72 9.29 46.37
CA LEU A 24 7.95 10.01 46.04
C LEU A 24 8.21 11.19 46.99
N THR A 25 7.17 11.98 47.30
CA THR A 25 7.29 13.10 48.24
C THR A 25 7.70 12.64 49.63
N ALA A 26 7.19 11.49 50.07
CA ALA A 26 7.44 10.98 51.40
C ALA A 26 8.85 10.37 51.56
N LEU A 27 9.32 9.66 50.54
CA LEU A 27 10.63 8.99 50.55
C LEU A 27 11.80 9.93 50.17
N ARG A 28 11.53 11.13 49.63
CA ARG A 28 12.54 12.09 49.14
C ARG A 28 13.61 12.50 50.17
N HIS A 29 13.30 12.45 51.46
CA HIS A 29 14.17 12.95 52.53
C HIS A 29 14.61 11.86 53.52
N GLN A 30 14.34 10.59 53.22
CA GLN A 30 14.83 9.48 54.04
C GLN A 30 16.21 9.03 53.58
N GLU A 31 17.15 8.92 54.52
CA GLU A 31 18.47 8.34 54.29
C GLU A 31 18.45 6.84 54.59
N GLY A 32 19.23 6.06 53.85
CA GLY A 32 19.37 4.61 54.09
C GLY A 32 18.17 3.77 53.67
N LEU A 33 17.55 4.09 52.53
CA LEU A 33 16.43 3.33 51.97
C LEU A 33 16.78 1.85 51.77
N THR A 34 15.81 0.98 52.09
CA THR A 34 15.90 -0.46 51.83
C THR A 34 15.82 -0.76 50.32
N ALA A 35 16.19 -1.98 49.93
CA ALA A 35 16.05 -2.44 48.53
C ALA A 35 14.62 -2.26 48.00
N ARG A 36 13.61 -2.52 48.85
CA ARG A 36 12.20 -2.41 48.47
C ARG A 36 11.74 -0.97 48.33
N GLU A 37 12.18 -0.08 49.21
CA GLU A 37 11.86 1.35 49.13
C GLU A 37 12.53 2.00 47.92
N LEU A 38 13.78 1.62 47.61
CA LEU A 38 14.46 2.01 46.37
C LEU A 38 13.70 1.52 45.14
N ALA A 39 13.22 0.27 45.16
CA ALA A 39 12.38 -0.27 44.09
C ALA A 39 11.09 0.56 43.92
N TRP A 40 10.40 0.89 45.01
CA TRP A 40 9.20 1.72 44.96
C TRP A 40 9.47 3.13 44.40
N VAL A 41 10.56 3.77 44.81
CA VAL A 41 10.98 5.08 44.26
C VAL A 41 11.23 4.96 42.77
N GLY A 42 12.08 4.02 42.35
CA GLY A 42 12.43 3.80 40.95
C GLY A 42 11.23 3.49 40.06
N ILE A 43 10.37 2.57 40.49
CA ILE A 43 9.15 2.20 39.75
C ILE A 43 8.18 3.38 39.70
N SER A 44 8.02 4.15 40.78
CA SER A 44 7.15 5.32 40.81
C SER A 44 7.62 6.42 39.86
N LEU A 45 8.94 6.66 39.79
CA LEU A 45 9.55 7.58 38.82
C LEU A 45 9.32 7.08 37.39
N LEU A 46 9.50 5.78 37.15
CA LEU A 46 9.22 5.17 35.85
C LEU A 46 7.74 5.34 35.43
N ARG A 47 6.80 5.09 36.34
CA ARG A 47 5.34 5.20 36.07
C ARG A 47 4.88 6.65 35.86
N THR A 48 5.58 7.61 36.44
CA THR A 48 5.34 9.06 36.26
C THR A 48 6.13 9.66 35.09
N GLY A 49 6.85 8.84 34.32
CA GLY A 49 7.56 9.25 33.11
C GLY A 49 8.92 9.92 33.36
N GLN A 50 9.43 9.90 34.60
CA GLN A 50 10.72 10.46 34.97
C GLN A 50 11.84 9.42 34.74
N PHE A 51 12.04 9.02 33.49
CA PHE A 51 12.94 7.91 33.12
C PHE A 51 14.38 8.08 33.62
N VAL A 52 14.96 9.27 33.48
CA VAL A 52 16.35 9.55 33.90
C VAL A 52 16.49 9.42 35.42
N ALA A 53 15.53 9.96 36.17
CA ALA A 53 15.55 9.89 37.63
C ALA A 53 15.27 8.48 38.16
N ALA A 54 14.54 7.65 37.40
CA ALA A 54 14.22 6.28 37.78
C ALA A 54 15.42 5.33 37.74
N GLU A 55 16.46 5.67 36.98
CA GLU A 55 17.60 4.79 36.69
C GLU A 55 18.38 4.40 37.95
N GLU A 56 18.96 5.37 38.65
CA GLU A 56 19.79 5.13 39.83
C GLU A 56 19.05 4.37 40.95
N PRO A 57 17.81 4.73 41.36
CA PRO A 57 17.08 3.97 42.37
C PRO A 57 16.80 2.51 41.95
N LEU A 58 16.48 2.28 40.67
CA LEU A 58 16.27 0.92 40.16
C LEU A 58 17.58 0.12 40.14
N GLU A 59 18.69 0.69 39.68
CA GLU A 59 20.00 0.02 39.67
C GLU A 59 20.44 -0.38 41.09
N LEU A 60 20.30 0.52 42.06
CA LEU A 60 20.63 0.23 43.45
C LEU A 60 19.74 -0.86 44.04
N ALA A 61 18.42 -0.83 43.78
CA ALA A 61 17.50 -1.87 44.23
C ALA A 61 17.84 -3.25 43.62
N VAL A 62 18.23 -3.27 42.34
CA VAL A 62 18.69 -4.49 41.65
C VAL A 62 19.98 -5.03 42.27
N ALA A 63 20.96 -4.16 42.55
CA ALA A 63 22.21 -4.56 43.18
C ALA A 63 21.99 -5.13 44.59
N LEU A 64 20.93 -4.69 45.29
CA LEU A 64 20.50 -5.22 46.58
C LEU A 64 19.58 -6.44 46.48
N GLY A 65 19.26 -6.91 45.27
CA GLY A 65 18.54 -8.17 45.02
C GLY A 65 17.01 -8.07 44.91
N ASP A 66 16.43 -6.87 44.75
CA ASP A 66 14.98 -6.75 44.53
C ASP A 66 14.58 -7.22 43.11
N GLN A 67 13.75 -8.26 43.05
CA GLN A 67 13.35 -8.88 41.79
C GLN A 67 12.39 -8.02 40.97
N GLU A 68 11.49 -7.25 41.60
CA GLU A 68 10.55 -6.40 40.87
C GLU A 68 11.29 -5.21 40.24
N ALA A 69 12.25 -4.62 40.97
CA ALA A 69 13.16 -3.63 40.43
C ALA A 69 13.94 -4.16 39.23
N ALA A 70 14.40 -5.42 39.27
CA ALA A 70 15.09 -6.02 38.13
C ALA A 70 14.21 -6.10 36.88
N VAL A 71 12.93 -6.47 37.02
CA VAL A 71 11.99 -6.47 35.90
C VAL A 71 11.76 -5.06 35.35
N GLU A 72 11.52 -4.09 36.23
CA GLU A 72 11.21 -2.71 35.81
C GLU A 72 12.45 -1.94 35.33
N PHE A 73 13.65 -2.30 35.77
CA PHE A 73 14.91 -1.81 35.20
C PHE A 73 15.07 -2.24 33.74
N GLY A 74 14.79 -3.50 33.42
CA GLY A 74 14.75 -3.95 32.02
C GLY A 74 13.71 -3.17 31.19
N ASN A 75 12.56 -2.87 31.78
CA ASN A 75 11.53 -2.05 31.13
C ASN A 75 11.98 -0.59 30.94
N LEU A 76 12.74 -0.02 31.88
CA LEU A 76 13.38 1.29 31.73
C LEU A 76 14.39 1.27 30.58
N LEU A 77 15.27 0.26 30.50
CA LEU A 77 16.21 0.09 29.38
C LEU A 77 15.48 0.10 28.04
N ARG A 78 14.39 -0.69 27.92
CA ARG A 78 13.53 -0.72 26.73
C ARG A 78 12.91 0.65 26.43
N ALA A 79 12.30 1.29 27.44
CA ALA A 79 11.63 2.59 27.28
C ALA A 79 12.59 3.73 26.89
N THR A 80 13.87 3.61 27.26
CA THR A 80 14.93 4.57 26.92
C THR A 80 15.69 4.21 25.63
N GLY A 81 15.17 3.27 24.83
CA GLY A 81 15.72 2.90 23.53
C GLY A 81 16.93 1.96 23.58
N ARG A 82 17.31 1.47 24.77
CA ARG A 82 18.42 0.52 24.97
C ARG A 82 17.94 -0.91 24.81
N SER A 83 17.21 -1.19 23.72
CA SER A 83 16.47 -2.44 23.51
C SER A 83 17.34 -3.68 23.56
N ARG A 84 18.55 -3.65 22.98
CA ARG A 84 19.47 -4.81 23.03
C ARG A 84 19.92 -5.14 24.45
N LYS A 85 20.29 -4.11 25.24
CA LYS A 85 20.63 -4.29 26.66
C LYS A 85 19.43 -4.79 27.46
N ALA A 86 18.22 -4.31 27.15
CA ALA A 86 17.00 -4.79 27.78
C ALA A 86 16.75 -6.27 27.48
N ALA A 87 16.92 -6.71 26.23
CA ALA A 87 16.76 -8.10 25.83
C ALA A 87 17.75 -9.03 26.55
N GLU A 88 19.03 -8.67 26.57
CA GLU A 88 20.08 -9.40 27.31
C GLU A 88 19.75 -9.49 28.82
N HIS A 89 19.33 -8.36 29.42
CA HIS A 89 18.94 -8.29 30.83
C HIS A 89 17.75 -9.21 31.14
N PHE A 90 16.69 -9.17 30.33
CA PHE A 90 15.53 -10.04 30.52
C PHE A 90 15.87 -11.52 30.33
N GLN A 91 16.69 -11.85 29.34
CA GLN A 91 17.12 -13.22 29.08
C GLN A 91 17.88 -13.80 30.28
N ALA A 92 18.78 -13.01 30.88
CA ALA A 92 19.52 -13.41 32.08
C ALA A 92 18.60 -13.52 33.32
N LEU A 93 17.58 -12.67 33.42
CA LEU A 93 16.67 -12.63 34.57
C LEU A 93 15.66 -13.78 34.60
N LEU A 94 15.15 -14.20 33.43
CA LEU A 94 14.04 -15.16 33.30
C LEU A 94 14.20 -16.49 34.06
N PRO A 95 15.37 -17.16 34.08
CA PRO A 95 15.56 -18.41 34.81
C PRO A 95 15.38 -18.30 36.33
N HIS A 96 15.48 -17.09 36.88
CA HIS A 96 15.46 -16.83 38.33
C HIS A 96 14.10 -16.34 38.84
N LEU A 97 13.12 -16.15 37.95
CA LEU A 97 11.80 -15.62 38.29
C LEU A 97 10.72 -16.70 38.26
N SER A 98 9.70 -16.51 39.09
CA SER A 98 8.50 -17.36 39.12
C SER A 98 7.24 -16.49 39.27
N GLY A 99 6.07 -17.11 39.08
CA GLY A 99 4.78 -16.44 39.25
C GLY A 99 4.59 -15.23 38.32
N GLU A 100 3.95 -14.18 38.85
CA GLU A 100 3.59 -12.98 38.08
C GLU A 100 4.82 -12.24 37.53
N LEU A 101 5.92 -12.16 38.28
CA LEU A 101 7.15 -11.49 37.82
C LEU A 101 7.75 -12.17 36.60
N LYS A 102 7.69 -13.51 36.51
CA LYS A 102 8.12 -14.24 35.31
C LYS A 102 7.27 -13.82 34.10
N PHE A 103 5.94 -13.78 34.24
CA PHE A 103 5.05 -13.43 33.13
C PHE A 103 5.17 -11.95 32.73
N ARG A 104 5.36 -11.05 33.69
CA ARG A 104 5.65 -9.63 33.42
C ARG A 104 6.97 -9.46 32.66
N THR A 105 7.99 -10.24 33.02
CA THR A 105 9.29 -10.25 32.33
C THR A 105 9.16 -10.80 30.92
N LEU A 106 8.47 -11.93 30.74
CA LEU A 106 8.20 -12.50 29.41
C LEU A 106 7.44 -11.54 28.49
N ARG A 107 6.47 -10.79 29.03
CA ARG A 107 5.79 -9.72 28.30
C ARG A 107 6.78 -8.70 27.78
N TRP A 108 7.60 -8.10 28.66
CA TRP A 108 8.52 -7.04 28.25
C TRP A 108 9.63 -7.55 27.36
N PHE A 109 10.12 -8.76 27.61
CA PHE A 109 11.08 -9.44 26.76
C PHE A 109 10.50 -9.65 25.36
N GLY A 110 9.29 -10.20 25.26
CA GLY A 110 8.62 -10.42 23.98
C GLY A 110 8.40 -9.14 23.18
N VAL A 111 7.95 -8.05 23.83
CA VAL A 111 7.82 -6.72 23.18
C VAL A 111 9.19 -6.18 22.75
N THR A 112 10.24 -6.40 23.53
CA THR A 112 11.59 -5.96 23.18
C THR A 112 12.16 -6.73 21.99
N LEU A 113 11.94 -8.04 21.94
CA LEU A 113 12.32 -8.88 20.79
C LEU A 113 11.56 -8.45 19.54
N ASP A 114 10.27 -8.14 19.65
CA ASP A 114 9.45 -7.64 18.53
C ASP A 114 10.01 -6.32 17.99
N GLN A 115 10.38 -5.38 18.88
CA GLN A 115 11.04 -4.12 18.51
C GLN A 115 12.40 -4.30 17.83
N LEU A 116 13.11 -5.38 18.15
CA LEU A 116 14.40 -5.74 17.55
C LEU A 116 14.26 -6.58 16.27
N GLY A 117 13.04 -7.04 15.93
CA GLY A 117 12.81 -8.00 14.85
C GLY A 117 13.40 -9.38 15.14
N GLU A 118 13.61 -9.73 16.40
CA GLU A 118 14.23 -10.98 16.81
C GLU A 118 13.22 -12.13 16.98
N ALA A 119 13.66 -13.34 16.64
CA ALA A 119 12.83 -14.53 16.74
C ALA A 119 12.42 -14.82 18.20
N GLY A 120 11.18 -15.29 18.39
CA GLY A 120 10.68 -15.70 19.70
C GLY A 120 9.85 -14.65 20.45
N ALA A 121 9.68 -13.44 19.89
CA ALA A 121 8.79 -12.41 20.40
C ALA A 121 7.36 -12.93 20.68
N VAL A 122 6.71 -13.45 19.64
CA VAL A 122 5.35 -14.05 19.70
C VAL A 122 5.26 -15.13 20.79
N ARG A 123 6.25 -16.02 20.86
CA ARG A 123 6.30 -17.11 21.85
C ARG A 123 6.38 -16.57 23.28
N ALA A 124 7.21 -15.57 23.54
CA ALA A 124 7.36 -14.97 24.86
C ALA A 124 6.07 -14.26 25.30
N ILE A 125 5.43 -13.50 24.41
CA ILE A 125 4.14 -12.83 24.68
C ILE A 125 3.04 -13.86 24.94
N GLU A 126 3.00 -14.95 24.16
CA GLU A 126 2.02 -16.03 24.33
C GLU A 126 2.21 -16.79 25.64
N GLU A 127 3.46 -17.08 26.06
CA GLU A 127 3.74 -17.68 27.36
C GLU A 127 3.31 -16.76 28.51
N ALA A 128 3.59 -15.46 28.42
CA ALA A 128 3.11 -14.47 29.38
C ALA A 128 1.58 -14.46 29.46
N ARG A 129 0.89 -14.45 28.31
CA ARG A 129 -0.58 -14.44 28.22
C ARG A 129 -1.20 -15.67 28.88
N ARG A 130 -0.67 -16.87 28.61
CA ARG A 130 -1.10 -18.12 29.26
C ARG A 130 -0.84 -18.10 30.75
N GLY A 131 0.28 -17.53 31.18
CA GLY A 131 0.61 -17.32 32.58
C GLY A 131 -0.41 -16.49 33.34
N TYR A 132 -0.78 -15.32 32.81
CA TYR A 132 -1.82 -14.48 33.43
C TYR A 132 -3.20 -15.13 33.43
N LEU A 133 -3.55 -15.91 32.40
CA LEU A 133 -4.77 -16.73 32.42
C LEU A 133 -4.75 -17.76 33.55
N ALA A 134 -3.61 -18.43 33.76
CA ALA A 134 -3.45 -19.41 34.84
C ALA A 134 -3.50 -18.76 36.24
N LEU A 135 -3.05 -17.51 36.36
CA LEU A 135 -3.20 -16.70 37.58
C LEU A 135 -4.63 -16.15 37.79
N GLY A 136 -5.54 -16.36 36.83
CA GLY A 136 -6.91 -15.84 36.87
C GLY A 136 -7.05 -14.38 36.44
N ASP A 137 -5.98 -13.71 36.03
CA ASP A 137 -6.02 -12.32 35.54
C ASP A 137 -6.39 -12.25 34.06
N ARG A 138 -7.69 -12.40 33.80
CA ARG A 138 -8.25 -12.31 32.44
C ARG A 138 -8.06 -10.92 31.80
N ARG A 139 -7.95 -9.85 32.59
CA ARG A 139 -7.77 -8.49 32.07
C ARG A 139 -6.36 -8.31 31.53
N MET A 140 -5.35 -8.71 32.30
CA MET A 140 -3.97 -8.65 31.81
C MET A 140 -3.77 -9.58 30.61
N ALA A 141 -4.38 -10.77 30.62
CA ALA A 141 -4.37 -11.64 29.46
C ALA A 141 -4.96 -10.95 28.20
N ALA A 142 -6.11 -10.27 28.32
CA ALA A 142 -6.69 -9.51 27.20
C ALA A 142 -5.79 -8.35 26.73
N ARG A 143 -5.14 -7.65 27.66
CA ARG A 143 -4.13 -6.62 27.31
C ARG A 143 -2.96 -7.22 26.55
N LEU A 144 -2.50 -8.43 26.89
CA LEU A 144 -1.45 -9.11 26.12
C LEU A 144 -1.94 -9.60 24.75
N THR A 145 -3.21 -9.99 24.65
CA THR A 145 -3.80 -10.45 23.40
C THR A 145 -3.74 -9.39 22.30
N HIS A 146 -3.98 -8.09 22.58
CA HIS A 146 -3.85 -7.06 21.54
C HIS A 146 -2.40 -6.84 21.11
N THR A 147 -1.43 -6.91 22.03
CA THR A 147 0.00 -6.81 21.71
C THR A 147 0.44 -7.98 20.84
N LEU A 148 -0.03 -9.18 21.17
CA LEU A 148 0.16 -10.37 20.34
C LEU A 148 -0.45 -10.18 18.95
N ALA A 149 -1.67 -9.63 18.87
CA ALA A 149 -2.31 -9.32 17.59
C ALA A 149 -1.54 -8.28 16.77
N ALA A 150 -0.98 -7.25 17.41
CA ALA A 150 -0.11 -6.27 16.76
C ALA A 150 1.15 -6.93 16.18
N SER A 151 1.79 -7.83 16.93
CA SER A 151 2.92 -8.62 16.44
C SER A 151 2.51 -9.54 15.27
N HIS A 152 1.37 -10.23 15.35
CA HIS A 152 0.87 -11.00 14.19
C HIS A 152 0.60 -10.09 12.97
N SER A 153 0.06 -8.89 13.19
CA SER A 153 -0.19 -7.92 12.12
C SER A 153 1.11 -7.43 11.46
N THR A 154 2.17 -7.14 12.23
CA THR A 154 3.46 -6.70 11.65
C THR A 154 4.13 -7.79 10.83
N HIS A 155 3.84 -9.06 11.14
CA HIS A 155 4.32 -10.23 10.39
C HIS A 155 3.34 -10.66 9.27
N GLY A 156 2.28 -9.89 8.99
CA GLY A 156 1.32 -10.15 7.92
C GLY A 156 0.24 -11.19 8.27
N GLU A 157 0.24 -11.78 9.46
CA GLU A 157 -0.71 -12.80 9.90
C GLU A 157 -2.08 -12.20 10.32
N PHE A 158 -2.72 -11.46 9.41
CA PHE A 158 -3.93 -10.67 9.67
C PHE A 158 -5.12 -11.50 10.19
N THR A 159 -5.33 -12.71 9.66
CA THR A 159 -6.41 -13.60 10.13
C THR A 159 -6.21 -14.02 11.59
N ALA A 160 -4.96 -14.24 12.01
CA ALA A 160 -4.65 -14.55 13.41
C ALA A 160 -4.88 -13.30 14.28
N ALA A 161 -4.41 -12.13 13.82
CA ALA A 161 -4.63 -10.86 14.49
C ALA A 161 -6.13 -10.55 14.70
N LEU A 162 -6.97 -10.71 13.67
CA LEU A 162 -8.43 -10.51 13.78
C LEU A 162 -9.06 -11.41 14.85
N LYS A 163 -8.71 -12.70 14.88
CA LYS A 163 -9.23 -13.65 15.87
C LYS A 163 -8.84 -13.25 17.29
N LEU A 164 -7.57 -12.86 17.49
CA LEU A 164 -7.07 -12.40 18.77
C LEU A 164 -7.80 -11.12 19.21
N LEU A 165 -7.94 -10.12 18.34
CA LEU A 165 -8.63 -8.87 18.64
C LEU A 165 -10.11 -9.08 18.96
N SER A 166 -10.80 -9.94 18.19
CA SER A 166 -12.20 -10.30 18.43
C SER A 166 -12.44 -10.91 19.82
N SER A 167 -11.44 -11.64 20.35
CA SER A 167 -11.51 -12.20 21.70
C SER A 167 -11.13 -11.19 22.80
N ALA A 168 -10.27 -10.22 22.50
CA ALA A 168 -9.71 -9.29 23.48
C ALA A 168 -10.62 -8.07 23.72
N ILE A 169 -11.17 -7.49 22.66
CA ILE A 169 -11.91 -6.23 22.71
C ILE A 169 -13.07 -6.26 23.71
N PRO A 170 -13.94 -7.30 23.77
CA PRO A 170 -15.04 -7.34 24.74
C PRO A 170 -14.59 -7.30 26.21
N LEU A 171 -13.40 -7.83 26.51
CA LEU A 171 -12.81 -7.77 27.84
C LEU A 171 -12.16 -6.41 28.13
N LEU A 172 -11.58 -5.78 27.11
CA LEU A 172 -10.96 -4.46 27.21
C LEU A 172 -12.00 -3.34 27.35
N GLU A 173 -13.18 -3.50 26.76
CA GLU A 173 -14.33 -2.59 26.95
C GLU A 173 -14.81 -2.51 28.41
N GLN A 174 -14.59 -3.57 29.18
CA GLN A 174 -14.94 -3.64 30.60
C GLN A 174 -13.78 -3.19 31.51
N ASP A 175 -12.62 -2.88 30.94
CA ASP A 175 -11.45 -2.44 31.68
C ASP A 175 -11.62 -0.96 32.07
N ARG A 176 -11.16 -0.60 33.28
CA ARG A 176 -11.16 0.79 33.74
C ARG A 176 -10.13 1.63 32.99
N ASN A 177 -9.09 0.99 32.44
CA ASN A 177 -8.08 1.67 31.64
C ASN A 177 -8.45 1.57 30.14
N PRO A 178 -8.78 2.69 29.48
CA PRO A 178 -9.18 2.69 28.07
C PRO A 178 -8.00 2.63 27.09
N ARG A 179 -6.75 2.83 27.54
CA ARG A 179 -5.58 2.86 26.64
C ARG A 179 -5.34 1.54 25.88
N PRO A 180 -5.43 0.35 26.50
CA PRO A 180 -5.29 -0.90 25.78
C PRO A 180 -6.42 -1.15 24.77
N LEU A 181 -7.64 -0.69 25.07
CA LEU A 181 -8.76 -0.76 24.14
C LEU A 181 -8.50 0.09 22.89
N LEU A 182 -8.02 1.32 23.08
CA LEU A 182 -7.63 2.20 22.00
C LEU A 182 -6.49 1.61 21.15
N ALA A 183 -5.47 1.04 21.78
CA ALA A 183 -4.39 0.35 21.07
C ALA A 183 -4.92 -0.85 20.26
N ALA A 184 -5.86 -1.61 20.82
CA ALA A 184 -6.53 -2.70 20.11
C ALA A 184 -7.35 -2.18 18.92
N PHE A 185 -8.02 -1.02 19.03
CA PHE A 185 -8.71 -0.40 17.91
C PHE A 185 -7.74 0.05 16.82
N HIS A 186 -6.60 0.66 17.15
CA HIS A 186 -5.59 1.02 16.14
C HIS A 186 -5.14 -0.19 15.33
N THR A 187 -4.81 -1.30 16.00
CA THR A 187 -4.44 -2.55 15.33
C THR A 187 -5.61 -3.13 14.53
N LEU A 188 -6.83 -3.11 15.06
CA LEU A 188 -8.00 -3.63 14.36
C LEU A 188 -8.28 -2.86 13.07
N ILE A 189 -8.18 -1.53 13.09
CA ILE A 189 -8.38 -0.69 11.90
C ILE A 189 -7.37 -1.06 10.81
N ASP A 190 -6.08 -1.20 11.15
CA ASP A 190 -5.06 -1.62 10.17
C ASP A 190 -5.42 -2.97 9.58
N VAL A 191 -5.65 -3.96 10.44
CA VAL A 191 -5.90 -5.34 10.00
C VAL A 191 -7.18 -5.42 9.16
N GLN A 192 -8.22 -4.65 9.49
CA GLN A 192 -9.45 -4.56 8.70
C GLN A 192 -9.19 -3.95 7.32
N VAL A 193 -8.42 -2.86 7.24
CA VAL A 193 -8.02 -2.24 5.96
C VAL A 193 -7.23 -3.21 5.10
N GLU A 194 -6.25 -3.91 5.67
CA GLU A 194 -5.43 -4.89 4.97
C GLU A 194 -6.25 -6.10 4.48
N CYS A 195 -7.33 -6.43 5.19
CA CYS A 195 -8.28 -7.48 4.80
C CYS A 195 -9.40 -6.99 3.86
N GLY A 196 -9.39 -5.71 3.44
CA GLY A 196 -10.43 -5.12 2.59
C GLY A 196 -11.77 -4.85 3.27
N GLN A 197 -11.84 -4.95 4.60
CA GLN A 197 -13.03 -4.68 5.44
C GLN A 197 -13.16 -3.19 5.73
N LEU A 198 -13.37 -2.39 4.68
CA LEU A 198 -13.30 -0.91 4.75
C LEU A 198 -14.44 -0.30 5.58
N ASP A 199 -15.65 -0.87 5.50
CA ASP A 199 -16.81 -0.39 6.26
C ASP A 199 -16.65 -0.69 7.76
N GLU A 200 -16.16 -1.87 8.10
CA GLU A 200 -15.86 -2.23 9.49
C GLU A 200 -14.71 -1.40 10.06
N ALA A 201 -13.68 -1.10 9.25
CA ALA A 201 -12.60 -0.19 9.63
C ALA A 201 -13.13 1.22 9.94
N ALA A 202 -14.03 1.75 9.11
CA ALA A 202 -14.67 3.05 9.35
C ALA A 202 -15.45 3.07 10.67
N HIS A 203 -16.21 1.99 10.95
CA HIS A 203 -16.96 1.87 12.19
C HIS A 203 -16.04 1.77 13.42
N THR A 204 -14.97 0.96 13.36
CA THR A 204 -13.97 0.85 14.43
C THR A 204 -13.28 2.20 14.70
N LEU A 205 -12.94 2.93 13.64
CA LEU A 205 -12.33 4.26 13.73
C LEU A 205 -13.24 5.27 14.44
N GLU A 206 -14.53 5.27 14.13
CA GLU A 206 -15.49 6.15 14.81
C GLU A 206 -15.63 5.82 16.30
N ARG A 207 -15.66 4.53 16.66
CA ARG A 207 -15.63 4.11 18.07
C ARG A 207 -14.36 4.56 18.80
N ALA A 208 -13.22 4.48 18.13
CA ALA A 208 -11.95 4.95 18.69
C ALA A 208 -11.93 6.47 18.88
N ARG A 209 -12.52 7.24 17.95
CA ARG A 209 -12.70 8.69 18.09
C ARG A 209 -13.60 9.05 19.27
N GLN A 210 -14.74 8.38 19.42
CA GLN A 210 -15.64 8.56 20.57
C GLN A 210 -14.93 8.27 21.90
N LEU A 211 -14.11 7.22 21.94
CA LEU A 211 -13.29 6.94 23.12
C LEU A 211 -12.28 8.07 23.37
N ASN A 212 -11.61 8.58 22.33
CA ASN A 212 -10.65 9.67 22.50
C ASN A 212 -11.30 11.01 22.90
N GLN A 213 -12.57 11.24 22.56
CA GLN A 213 -13.31 12.40 23.05
C GLN A 213 -13.42 12.41 24.58
N THR A 214 -13.35 11.26 25.24
CA THR A 214 -13.32 11.18 26.72
C THR A 214 -11.92 11.37 27.31
N LEU A 215 -10.87 11.07 26.53
CA LEU A 215 -9.47 11.16 26.96
C LEU A 215 -8.86 12.53 26.67
N HIS A 216 -9.38 13.22 25.66
CA HIS A 216 -8.85 14.48 25.14
C HIS A 216 -7.35 14.41 24.81
N ASP A 217 -6.88 13.27 24.30
CA ASP A 217 -5.46 13.08 23.98
C ASP A 217 -5.20 13.53 22.52
N PRO A 218 -4.40 14.59 22.30
CA PRO A 218 -4.12 15.10 20.98
C PRO A 218 -3.26 14.13 20.14
N HIS A 219 -2.35 13.37 20.75
CA HIS A 219 -1.52 12.40 20.00
C HIS A 219 -2.38 11.26 19.46
N VAL A 220 -3.31 10.78 20.28
CA VAL A 220 -4.28 9.76 19.83
C VAL A 220 -5.09 10.27 18.65
N ALA A 221 -5.56 11.53 18.71
CA ALA A 221 -6.32 12.12 17.61
C ALA A 221 -5.53 12.12 16.29
N LEU A 222 -4.24 12.50 16.36
CA LEU A 222 -3.34 12.48 15.21
C LEU A 222 -3.17 11.06 14.62
N HIS A 223 -2.98 10.05 15.47
CA HIS A 223 -2.87 8.67 15.02
C HIS A 223 -4.16 8.16 14.36
N LEU A 224 -5.33 8.49 14.90
CA LEU A 224 -6.62 8.13 14.30
C LEU A 224 -6.82 8.78 12.93
N ASP A 225 -6.39 10.04 12.77
CA ASP A 225 -6.47 10.74 11.49
C ASP A 225 -5.49 10.20 10.45
N ALA A 226 -4.30 9.73 10.87
CA ALA A 226 -3.41 8.98 9.97
C ALA A 226 -4.08 7.71 9.43
N ARG A 227 -4.91 7.03 10.24
CA ARG A 227 -5.67 5.84 9.78
C ARG A 227 -6.89 6.19 8.94
N GLN A 228 -7.55 7.31 9.21
CA GLN A 228 -8.54 7.87 8.29
C GLN A 228 -7.92 8.13 6.91
N ALA A 229 -6.72 8.71 6.85
CA ALA A 229 -6.04 8.96 5.59
C ALA A 229 -5.78 7.65 4.84
N ASN A 230 -5.31 6.60 5.53
CA ASN A 230 -5.13 5.28 4.91
C ASN A 230 -6.45 4.69 4.38
N LEU A 231 -7.53 4.81 5.16
CA LEU A 231 -8.85 4.35 4.75
C LEU A 231 -9.37 5.09 3.50
N MET A 232 -9.20 6.42 3.45
CA MET A 232 -9.58 7.24 2.29
C MET A 232 -8.79 6.86 1.04
N LEU A 233 -7.49 6.60 1.20
CA LEU A 233 -6.64 6.10 0.11
C LEU A 233 -7.17 4.78 -0.45
N MET A 234 -7.58 3.86 0.42
CA MET A 234 -8.11 2.54 0.03
C MET A 234 -9.52 2.61 -0.55
N GLN A 235 -10.32 3.60 -0.16
CA GLN A 235 -11.63 3.89 -0.74
C GLN A 235 -11.56 4.66 -2.06
N GLY A 236 -10.40 5.22 -2.41
CA GLY A 236 -10.20 6.03 -3.61
C GLY A 236 -10.61 7.51 -3.46
N ASP A 237 -10.83 8.00 -2.24
CA ASP A 237 -11.05 9.44 -1.97
C ASP A 237 -9.72 10.19 -1.89
N TYR A 238 -9.10 10.41 -3.04
CA TYR A 238 -7.79 11.06 -3.13
C TYR A 238 -7.81 12.55 -2.79
N GLY A 239 -8.91 13.24 -3.11
CA GLY A 239 -9.08 14.66 -2.82
C GLY A 239 -9.18 14.91 -1.32
N GLY A 240 -10.04 14.15 -0.63
CA GLY A 240 -10.15 14.20 0.82
C GLY A 240 -8.86 13.74 1.51
N TYR A 241 -8.19 12.71 0.97
CA TYR A 241 -6.90 12.23 1.46
C TYR A 241 -5.83 13.33 1.49
N ALA A 242 -5.62 14.04 0.37
CA ALA A 242 -4.62 15.09 0.29
C ALA A 242 -4.94 16.26 1.24
N ALA A 243 -6.20 16.67 1.32
CA ALA A 243 -6.65 17.72 2.22
C ALA A 243 -6.44 17.34 3.69
N LEU A 244 -6.75 16.10 4.07
CA LEU A 244 -6.54 15.59 5.42
C LEU A 244 -5.06 15.56 5.81
N LEU A 245 -4.17 15.13 4.90
CA LEU A 245 -2.73 15.09 5.18
C LEU A 245 -2.15 16.49 5.40
N GLY A 246 -2.59 17.49 4.63
CA GLY A 246 -2.18 18.89 4.84
C GLY A 246 -2.55 19.38 6.25
N GLY A 247 -3.82 19.23 6.64
CA GLY A 247 -4.27 19.61 7.99
C GLY A 247 -3.71 18.73 9.11
N LEU A 248 -3.32 17.49 8.81
CA LEU A 248 -2.65 16.60 9.76
C LEU A 248 -1.22 17.07 10.05
N ALA A 249 -0.47 17.48 9.03
CA ALA A 249 0.89 17.99 9.18
C ALA A 249 0.93 19.24 10.09
N ASP A 250 0.03 20.20 9.87
CA ASP A 250 -0.05 21.43 10.68
C ASP A 250 -0.32 21.13 12.16
N ARG A 251 -1.25 20.20 12.45
CA ARG A 251 -1.57 19.80 13.83
C ARG A 251 -0.46 18.97 14.46
N ALA A 252 0.18 18.07 13.70
CA ALA A 252 1.32 17.30 14.18
C ALA A 252 2.50 18.21 14.56
N GLN A 253 2.75 19.25 13.76
CA GLN A 253 3.75 20.26 14.08
C GLN A 253 3.40 21.03 15.37
N ALA A 254 2.14 21.42 15.57
CA ALA A 254 1.70 22.11 16.77
C ALA A 254 1.86 21.26 18.05
N VAL A 255 1.69 19.94 17.95
CA VAL A 255 1.84 18.98 19.05
C VAL A 255 3.28 18.43 19.15
N GLN A 256 4.18 18.85 18.25
CA GLN A 256 5.57 18.39 18.16
C GLN A 256 5.71 16.87 17.96
N ASP A 257 4.75 16.26 17.24
CA ASP A 257 4.79 14.85 16.88
C ASP A 257 5.52 14.65 15.55
N SER A 258 6.84 14.39 15.63
CA SER A 258 7.69 14.25 14.45
C SER A 258 7.34 13.04 13.57
N GLN A 259 6.81 11.97 14.17
CA GLN A 259 6.46 10.75 13.44
C GLN A 259 5.24 10.97 12.56
N ILE A 260 4.18 11.57 13.10
CA ILE A 260 2.98 11.88 12.31
C ILE A 260 3.26 13.00 11.31
N LEU A 261 4.09 13.98 11.66
CA LEU A 261 4.53 15.02 10.73
C LEU A 261 5.24 14.41 9.51
N GLU A 262 6.20 13.51 9.75
CA GLU A 262 6.91 12.81 8.67
C GLU A 262 5.94 11.97 7.84
N TYR A 263 5.05 11.21 8.48
CA TYR A 263 4.02 10.44 7.79
C TYR A 263 3.17 11.33 6.88
N ALA A 264 2.66 12.45 7.40
CA ALA A 264 1.75 13.32 6.68
C ALA A 264 2.44 13.98 5.46
N LEU A 265 3.62 14.57 5.67
CA LEU A 265 4.34 15.28 4.61
C LEU A 265 4.92 14.33 3.56
N SER A 266 5.45 13.16 3.96
CA SER A 266 5.97 12.18 2.99
C SER A 266 4.88 11.63 2.09
N ARG A 267 3.71 11.29 2.66
CA ARG A 267 2.54 10.81 1.93
C ARG A 267 1.93 11.89 1.02
N LEU A 268 1.85 13.12 1.51
CA LEU A 268 1.37 14.25 0.71
C LEU A 268 2.32 14.54 -0.46
N ALA A 269 3.63 14.54 -0.22
CA ALA A 269 4.62 14.73 -1.28
C ALA A 269 4.60 13.59 -2.31
N ASP A 270 4.44 12.33 -1.88
CA ASP A 270 4.28 11.21 -2.81
C ASP A 270 3.01 11.37 -3.65
N HIS A 271 1.88 11.72 -3.02
CA HIS A 271 0.62 11.95 -3.72
C HIS A 271 0.72 13.09 -4.75
N GLN A 272 1.20 14.27 -4.33
CA GLN A 272 1.43 15.42 -5.22
C GLN A 272 2.39 15.07 -6.37
N SER A 273 3.43 14.29 -6.08
CA SER A 273 4.37 13.81 -7.09
C SER A 273 3.72 12.87 -8.09
N ARG A 274 2.85 11.96 -7.62
CA ARG A 274 2.05 11.08 -8.49
C ARG A 274 1.09 11.91 -9.34
N THR A 275 0.38 12.89 -8.79
CA THR A 275 -0.60 13.71 -9.54
C THR A 275 0.02 14.71 -10.52
N GLY A 276 1.35 14.79 -10.62
CA GLY A 276 2.06 15.72 -11.49
C GLY A 276 2.27 17.12 -10.91
N GLU A 277 1.88 17.34 -9.65
CA GLU A 277 2.10 18.58 -8.89
C GLU A 277 3.54 18.66 -8.34
N HIS A 278 4.54 18.45 -9.19
CA HIS A 278 5.94 18.30 -8.76
C HIS A 278 6.49 19.52 -8.00
N VAL A 279 6.01 20.73 -8.31
CA VAL A 279 6.42 21.94 -7.61
C VAL A 279 5.95 21.91 -6.15
N GLU A 280 4.69 21.56 -5.90
CA GLU A 280 4.16 21.42 -4.54
C GLU A 280 4.84 20.25 -3.82
N ALA A 281 5.02 19.11 -4.49
CA ALA A 281 5.72 17.97 -3.92
C ALA A 281 7.13 18.35 -3.43
N VAL A 282 7.89 19.13 -4.22
CA VAL A 282 9.22 19.64 -3.83
C VAL A 282 9.14 20.61 -2.64
N ARG A 283 8.11 21.46 -2.57
CA ARG A 283 7.90 22.34 -1.40
C ARG A 283 7.58 21.55 -0.14
N THR A 284 6.65 20.61 -0.22
CA THR A 284 6.26 19.70 0.87
C THR A 284 7.47 18.91 1.36
N LEU A 285 8.30 18.39 0.45
CA LEU A 285 9.55 17.72 0.81
C LEU A 285 10.58 18.67 1.45
N GLY A 286 10.66 19.91 0.95
CA GLY A 286 11.49 20.96 1.55
C GLY A 286 11.08 21.26 3.00
N GLN A 287 9.79 21.34 3.27
CA GLN A 287 9.25 21.47 4.62
C GLN A 287 9.62 20.25 5.49
N LEU A 288 9.45 19.04 4.97
CA LEU A 288 9.82 17.81 5.67
C LEU A 288 11.30 17.82 6.08
N ARG A 289 12.21 18.11 5.16
CA ARG A 289 13.66 18.14 5.43
C ARG A 289 14.11 19.26 6.37
N ALA A 290 13.34 20.34 6.47
CA ALA A 290 13.61 21.41 7.41
C ALA A 290 13.28 21.00 8.86
N GLN A 291 12.30 20.12 9.04
CA GLN A 291 11.78 19.74 10.36
C GLN A 291 12.30 18.38 10.84
N VAL A 292 12.55 17.45 9.93
CA VAL A 292 12.98 16.08 10.22
C VAL A 292 14.38 15.86 9.67
N ARG A 293 15.36 15.63 10.56
CA ARG A 293 16.77 15.41 10.19
C ARG A 293 16.99 14.01 9.63
N ASP A 294 16.56 13.00 10.37
CA ASP A 294 16.77 11.60 10.04
C ASP A 294 15.48 11.01 9.47
N LEU A 295 15.37 11.01 8.15
CA LEU A 295 14.21 10.48 7.45
C LEU A 295 14.15 8.96 7.55
N SER A 296 12.94 8.42 7.68
CA SER A 296 12.65 6.99 7.55
C SER A 296 13.04 6.43 6.18
N LEU A 297 13.20 5.10 6.09
CA LEU A 297 13.45 4.41 4.80
C LEU A 297 12.35 4.73 3.77
N TYR A 298 11.09 4.77 4.22
CA TYR A 298 9.94 5.11 3.37
C TYR A 298 10.06 6.52 2.78
N SER A 299 10.31 7.54 3.61
CA SER A 299 10.47 8.92 3.14
C SER A 299 11.62 9.07 2.15
N ARG A 300 12.72 8.32 2.34
CA ARG A 300 13.84 8.29 1.39
C ARG A 300 13.44 7.64 0.04
N LEU A 301 12.61 6.59 0.06
CA LEU A 301 12.04 6.02 -1.18
C LEU A 301 11.13 7.01 -1.90
N VAL A 302 10.30 7.77 -1.16
CA VAL A 302 9.47 8.83 -1.76
C VAL A 302 10.34 9.86 -2.48
N ILE A 303 11.46 10.28 -1.87
CA ILE A 303 12.42 11.20 -2.52
C ILE A 303 12.97 10.58 -3.81
N ALA A 304 13.33 9.30 -3.80
CA ALA A 304 13.82 8.62 -4.99
C ALA A 304 12.76 8.55 -6.10
N MET A 305 11.51 8.22 -5.74
CA MET A 305 10.40 8.18 -6.70
C MET A 305 10.05 9.57 -7.27
N MET A 306 10.07 10.61 -6.44
CA MET A 306 9.95 11.99 -6.91
C MET A 306 11.06 12.37 -7.89
N THR A 307 12.28 11.88 -7.65
CA THR A 307 13.43 12.11 -8.53
C THR A 307 13.24 11.40 -9.88
N LEU A 308 12.74 10.15 -9.85
CA LEU A 308 12.41 9.37 -11.04
C LEU A 308 11.33 10.04 -11.89
N ARG A 309 10.19 10.42 -11.28
CA ARG A 309 9.05 11.05 -11.97
C ARG A 309 9.39 12.41 -12.58
N ARG A 310 10.45 13.07 -12.09
CA ARG A 310 10.99 14.32 -12.66
C ARG A 310 12.02 14.10 -13.78
N GLY A 311 12.28 12.85 -14.16
CA GLY A 311 13.17 12.47 -15.27
C GLY A 311 14.62 12.17 -14.90
N ASP A 312 15.00 12.19 -13.61
CA ASP A 312 16.36 11.81 -13.18
C ASP A 312 16.39 10.34 -12.72
N ALA A 313 16.22 9.43 -13.67
CA ALA A 313 16.29 8.00 -13.42
C ALA A 313 17.66 7.52 -12.86
N PRO A 314 18.82 8.05 -13.30
CA PRO A 314 20.11 7.71 -12.69
C PRO A 314 20.20 8.13 -11.22
N GLY A 315 19.68 9.31 -10.87
CA GLY A 315 19.61 9.79 -9.48
C GLY A 315 18.70 8.93 -8.61
N ALA A 316 17.52 8.60 -9.12
CA ALA A 316 16.57 7.72 -8.43
C ALA A 316 17.18 6.33 -8.14
N LEU A 317 17.83 5.71 -9.14
CA LEU A 317 18.52 4.43 -8.99
C LEU A 317 19.55 4.46 -7.86
N ARG A 318 20.38 5.50 -7.79
CA ARG A 318 21.39 5.64 -6.71
C ARG A 318 20.72 5.72 -5.34
N LEU A 319 19.69 6.56 -5.20
CA LEU A 319 18.97 6.74 -3.93
C LEU A 319 18.28 5.45 -3.48
N GLN A 320 17.64 4.70 -4.39
CA GLN A 320 17.01 3.42 -4.08
C GLN A 320 18.04 2.38 -3.59
N LEU A 321 19.21 2.29 -4.23
CA LEU A 321 20.29 1.39 -3.79
C LEU A 321 20.94 1.81 -2.46
N GLU A 322 20.94 3.11 -2.12
CA GLU A 322 21.33 3.58 -0.79
C GLU A 322 20.31 3.18 0.28
N VAL A 323 19.00 3.32 -0.01
CA VAL A 323 17.95 2.85 0.88
C VAL A 323 18.03 1.34 1.09
N ARG A 324 18.26 0.54 0.04
CA ARG A 324 18.44 -0.91 0.16
C ARG A 324 19.55 -1.27 1.12
N ARG A 325 20.72 -0.62 1.00
CA ARG A 325 21.85 -0.85 1.91
C ARG A 325 21.49 -0.51 3.37
N ALA A 326 20.89 0.64 3.61
CA ALA A 326 20.45 1.04 4.93
C ALA A 326 19.38 0.09 5.52
N ALA A 327 18.48 -0.43 4.69
CA ALA A 327 17.46 -1.39 5.11
C ALA A 327 18.06 -2.74 5.52
N LEU A 328 19.06 -3.24 4.77
CA LEU A 328 19.80 -4.46 5.11
C LEU A 328 20.58 -4.29 6.43
N GLU A 329 21.22 -3.14 6.65
CA GLU A 329 21.90 -2.83 7.92
C GLU A 329 20.93 -2.81 9.12
N GLN A 330 19.67 -2.44 8.89
CA GLN A 330 18.61 -2.46 9.89
C GLN A 330 17.91 -3.83 10.03
N GLY A 331 18.30 -4.83 9.24
CA GLY A 331 17.63 -6.14 9.20
C GLY A 331 16.22 -6.10 8.58
N SER A 332 15.83 -4.99 7.95
CA SER A 332 14.53 -4.83 7.30
C SER A 332 14.58 -5.36 5.88
N VAL A 333 14.44 -6.68 5.74
CA VAL A 333 14.50 -7.37 4.43
C VAL A 333 13.41 -6.86 3.49
N LEU A 334 12.18 -6.66 3.98
CA LEU A 334 11.06 -6.21 3.14
C LEU A 334 11.31 -4.82 2.51
N GLU A 335 11.80 -3.87 3.30
CA GLU A 335 12.15 -2.53 2.78
C GLU A 335 13.35 -2.59 1.83
N ALA A 336 14.31 -3.49 2.08
CA ALA A 336 15.43 -3.72 1.17
C ALA A 336 14.96 -4.27 -0.18
N THR A 337 14.02 -5.21 -0.18
CA THR A 337 13.41 -5.78 -1.39
C THR A 337 12.55 -4.74 -2.12
N ARG A 338 11.75 -3.95 -1.39
CA ARG A 338 10.98 -2.81 -1.96
C ARG A 338 11.89 -1.82 -2.67
N ALA A 339 13.00 -1.43 -2.03
CA ALA A 339 13.99 -0.54 -2.63
C ALA A 339 14.62 -1.14 -3.90
N LEU A 340 14.86 -2.45 -3.92
CA LEU A 340 15.39 -3.16 -5.09
C LEU A 340 14.41 -3.20 -6.27
N LEU A 341 13.12 -3.43 -6.00
CA LEU A 341 12.07 -3.37 -7.04
C LEU A 341 12.02 -2.00 -7.71
N LEU A 342 12.06 -0.94 -6.91
CA LEU A 342 12.06 0.44 -7.43
C LEU A 342 13.38 0.78 -8.15
N ALA A 343 14.50 0.22 -7.72
CA ALA A 343 15.78 0.30 -8.44
C ALA A 343 15.72 -0.36 -9.82
N ALA A 344 15.13 -1.55 -9.92
CA ALA A 344 14.88 -2.22 -11.20
C ALA A 344 14.02 -1.34 -12.12
N TYR A 345 13.00 -0.66 -11.57
CA TYR A 345 12.13 0.24 -12.32
C TYR A 345 12.85 1.49 -12.85
N SER A 346 13.75 2.06 -12.05
CA SER A 346 14.63 3.14 -12.54
C SER A 346 15.52 2.66 -13.68
N ALA A 347 16.05 1.44 -13.62
CA ALA A 347 16.83 0.84 -14.72
C ALA A 347 15.97 0.61 -15.98
N TYR A 348 14.75 0.11 -15.80
CA TYR A 348 13.76 -0.04 -16.87
C TYR A 348 13.45 1.30 -17.56
N SER A 349 13.22 2.35 -16.78
CA SER A 349 12.93 3.71 -17.29
C SER A 349 14.09 4.30 -18.10
N MET A 350 15.33 3.85 -17.85
CA MET A 350 16.52 4.21 -18.64
C MET A 350 16.72 3.34 -19.89
N ASN A 351 15.84 2.36 -20.12
CA ASN A 351 16.00 1.30 -21.12
C ASN A 351 17.28 0.45 -20.91
N ASP A 352 17.81 0.39 -19.69
CA ASP A 352 18.92 -0.49 -19.29
C ASP A 352 18.37 -1.87 -18.91
N LEU A 353 17.88 -2.58 -19.93
CA LEU A 353 17.18 -3.86 -19.77
C LEU A 353 18.02 -4.94 -19.07
N PRO A 354 19.33 -5.10 -19.35
CA PRO A 354 20.16 -6.07 -18.62
C PRO A 354 20.20 -5.78 -17.12
N ARG A 355 20.42 -4.52 -16.74
CA ARG A 355 20.46 -4.13 -15.32
C ARG A 355 19.09 -4.24 -14.65
N CYS A 356 18.03 -3.89 -15.37
CA CYS A 356 16.66 -4.12 -14.92
C CYS A 356 16.43 -5.60 -14.62
N ALA A 357 16.83 -6.49 -15.51
CA ALA A 357 16.64 -7.93 -15.35
C ALA A 357 17.41 -8.47 -14.14
N ASP A 358 18.67 -8.06 -13.95
CA ASP A 358 19.48 -8.52 -12.81
C ASP A 358 18.87 -8.09 -11.46
N LEU A 359 18.54 -6.79 -11.32
CA LEU A 359 17.94 -6.25 -10.10
C LEU A 359 16.57 -6.86 -9.82
N LEU A 360 15.76 -7.04 -10.87
CA LEU A 360 14.42 -7.61 -10.74
C LEU A 360 14.46 -9.10 -10.40
N ALA A 361 15.41 -9.86 -10.96
CA ALA A 361 15.58 -11.27 -10.62
C ALA A 361 15.89 -11.46 -9.13
N GLU A 362 16.82 -10.66 -8.59
CA GLU A 362 17.17 -10.67 -7.17
C GLU A 362 15.97 -10.28 -6.29
N ALA A 363 15.24 -9.22 -6.66
CA ALA A 363 14.05 -8.80 -5.90
C ALA A 363 12.94 -9.87 -5.91
N LEU A 364 12.69 -10.51 -7.05
CA LEU A 364 11.68 -11.57 -7.17
C LEU A 364 12.08 -12.82 -6.39
N LEU A 365 13.37 -13.19 -6.37
CA LEU A 365 13.88 -14.29 -5.55
C LEU A 365 13.69 -14.03 -4.05
N GLU A 366 13.99 -12.81 -3.59
CA GLU A 366 13.73 -12.41 -2.21
C GLU A 366 12.24 -12.52 -1.87
N LEU A 367 11.38 -11.97 -2.73
CA LEU A 367 9.92 -12.05 -2.55
C LEU A 367 9.42 -13.50 -2.50
N ALA A 368 9.89 -14.37 -3.39
CA ALA A 368 9.49 -15.78 -3.43
C ALA A 368 9.92 -16.56 -2.17
N GLY A 369 11.00 -16.12 -1.50
CA GLY A 369 11.47 -16.70 -0.25
C GLY A 369 10.65 -16.34 0.98
N HIS A 370 9.75 -15.37 0.90
CA HIS A 370 8.92 -14.92 2.02
C HIS A 370 7.61 -15.74 2.11
N PRO A 371 7.24 -16.28 3.30
CA PRO A 371 6.06 -17.13 3.44
C PRO A 371 4.71 -16.37 3.27
N ARG A 372 4.20 -16.37 2.01
CA ARG A 372 2.82 -16.10 1.51
C ARG A 372 2.10 -14.79 1.96
N PRO A 373 0.91 -14.47 1.40
CA PRO A 373 0.61 -13.47 0.37
C PRO A 373 0.23 -12.07 0.93
N GLN A 374 0.40 -11.85 2.23
CA GLN A 374 -0.10 -10.65 2.93
C GLN A 374 0.83 -9.44 2.83
N SER A 375 2.11 -9.64 2.52
CA SER A 375 3.11 -8.59 2.29
C SER A 375 2.81 -7.71 1.07
N TRP A 376 1.86 -8.13 0.21
CA TRP A 376 1.59 -7.51 -1.08
C TRP A 376 0.70 -6.27 -0.95
N ALA A 377 -0.12 -6.18 0.09
CA ALA A 377 -0.92 -4.99 0.33
C ALA A 377 -0.03 -3.78 0.67
N THR A 378 1.09 -4.01 1.38
CA THR A 378 2.09 -2.99 1.72
C THR A 378 2.87 -2.42 0.53
N ILE A 379 3.05 -3.22 -0.53
CA ILE A 379 3.73 -2.84 -1.80
C ILE A 379 2.75 -2.66 -2.96
N GLY A 380 1.45 -2.84 -2.74
CA GLY A 380 0.41 -2.80 -3.77
C GLY A 380 0.39 -1.49 -4.57
N PRO A 381 0.51 -0.32 -3.93
CA PRO A 381 0.62 0.96 -4.64
C PRO A 381 1.85 1.05 -5.56
N GLU A 382 2.99 0.51 -5.14
CA GLU A 382 4.19 0.42 -5.99
C GLU A 382 4.00 -0.57 -7.12
N LEU A 383 3.48 -1.77 -6.86
CA LEU A 383 3.26 -2.78 -7.90
C LEU A 383 2.39 -2.27 -9.06
N ARG A 384 1.44 -1.35 -8.78
CA ARG A 384 0.66 -0.65 -9.82
C ARG A 384 1.53 0.23 -10.71
N GLU A 385 2.46 0.98 -10.14
CA GLU A 385 3.41 1.83 -10.88
C GLU A 385 4.45 1.00 -11.66
N LEU A 386 4.62 -0.28 -11.31
CA LEU A 386 5.56 -1.20 -11.93
C LEU A 386 4.96 -2.06 -13.06
N GLU A 387 3.68 -1.90 -13.42
CA GLU A 387 2.96 -2.82 -14.34
C GLU A 387 3.69 -3.05 -15.68
N GLU A 388 4.21 -1.99 -16.30
CA GLU A 388 4.94 -2.06 -17.57
C GLU A 388 6.22 -2.92 -17.44
N MET A 389 7.00 -2.70 -16.37
CA MET A 389 8.22 -3.47 -16.08
C MET A 389 7.88 -4.94 -15.74
N LEU A 390 6.81 -5.18 -15.00
CA LEU A 390 6.36 -6.54 -14.68
C LEU A 390 5.90 -7.28 -15.94
N THR A 391 5.31 -6.58 -16.91
CA THR A 391 4.97 -7.17 -18.22
C THR A 391 6.21 -7.50 -19.02
N TYR A 392 7.22 -6.63 -19.03
CA TYR A 392 8.54 -6.95 -19.58
C TYR A 392 9.08 -8.25 -18.95
N ALA A 393 9.03 -8.39 -17.63
CA ALA A 393 9.50 -9.59 -16.92
C ALA A 393 8.74 -10.88 -17.30
N ARG A 394 7.41 -10.81 -17.54
CA ARG A 394 6.61 -11.95 -18.02
C ARG A 394 7.07 -12.49 -19.38
N LEU A 395 7.65 -11.63 -20.20
CA LEU A 395 8.14 -11.97 -21.54
C LEU A 395 9.59 -12.45 -21.55
N GLN A 396 10.31 -12.37 -20.42
CA GLN A 396 11.69 -12.81 -20.30
C GLN A 396 11.81 -14.25 -19.76
N PRO A 397 12.51 -15.16 -20.45
CA PRO A 397 12.64 -16.56 -20.02
C PRO A 397 13.23 -16.77 -18.61
N ASN A 398 14.18 -15.92 -18.20
CA ASN A 398 14.85 -15.99 -16.90
C ASN A 398 14.01 -15.38 -15.75
N LEU A 399 13.12 -14.42 -16.05
CA LEU A 399 12.32 -13.72 -15.04
C LEU A 399 10.93 -14.33 -14.87
N ALA A 400 10.34 -14.88 -15.93
CA ALA A 400 8.97 -15.40 -15.87
C ALA A 400 8.74 -16.46 -14.78
N PRO A 401 9.65 -17.44 -14.54
CA PRO A 401 9.49 -18.40 -13.44
C PRO A 401 9.61 -17.75 -12.06
N LEU A 402 10.51 -16.77 -11.91
CA LEU A 402 10.70 -16.03 -10.66
C LEU A 402 9.47 -15.18 -10.34
N LEU A 403 8.93 -14.52 -11.36
CA LEU A 403 7.70 -13.74 -11.25
C LEU A 403 6.52 -14.63 -10.87
N GLN A 404 6.41 -15.81 -11.47
CA GLN A 404 5.38 -16.78 -11.10
C GLN A 404 5.52 -17.22 -9.64
N ALA A 405 6.73 -17.60 -9.20
CA ALA A 405 6.97 -18.03 -7.82
C ALA A 405 6.76 -16.88 -6.81
N ALA A 406 7.18 -15.66 -7.14
CA ALA A 406 7.05 -14.49 -6.28
C ALA A 406 5.61 -13.96 -6.21
N LEU A 407 4.85 -14.11 -7.31
CA LEU A 407 3.52 -13.51 -7.50
C LEU A 407 2.43 -14.56 -7.79
N GLU A 408 2.57 -15.78 -7.27
CA GLU A 408 1.74 -16.96 -7.60
C GLU A 408 0.22 -16.76 -7.38
N ASP A 409 -0.18 -15.80 -6.54
CA ASP A 409 -1.55 -15.36 -6.23
C ASP A 409 -1.97 -13.99 -6.86
N ALA A 410 -1.20 -13.43 -7.80
CA ALA A 410 -1.43 -12.09 -8.38
C ALA A 410 -2.61 -11.99 -9.35
N SER A 411 -3.44 -13.02 -9.46
CA SER A 411 -4.76 -12.93 -10.08
C SER A 411 -5.63 -11.85 -9.42
N HIS A 412 -5.33 -11.46 -8.17
CA HIS A 412 -5.95 -10.31 -7.48
C HIS A 412 -5.35 -8.94 -7.80
N LEU A 413 -4.16 -8.89 -8.42
CA LEU A 413 -3.54 -7.65 -8.93
C LEU A 413 -4.06 -7.26 -10.32
N GLY A 414 -4.87 -8.13 -10.94
CA GLY A 414 -5.60 -7.88 -12.19
C GLY A 414 -6.84 -6.99 -11.98
N GLY A 415 -6.66 -5.86 -11.29
CA GLY A 415 -7.57 -4.72 -11.45
C GLY A 415 -7.02 -3.89 -12.59
N SER A 416 -7.79 -3.74 -13.66
CA SER A 416 -7.53 -2.73 -14.71
C SER A 416 -7.20 -1.38 -14.08
N LEU A 417 -6.55 -0.49 -14.86
CA LEU A 417 -6.32 0.96 -14.64
C LEU A 417 -4.92 1.28 -14.05
N ARG A 418 -4.10 2.20 -14.60
CA ARG A 418 -4.24 3.15 -15.71
C ARG A 418 -2.92 3.88 -15.91
N ASP A 419 -2.65 4.21 -17.16
CA ASP A 419 -1.51 5.03 -17.52
C ASP A 419 -1.81 6.53 -17.46
N ASP A 420 -0.78 7.26 -17.05
CA ASP A 420 -0.58 8.71 -17.14
C ASP A 420 -1.23 9.55 -16.05
N LEU A 421 -0.58 10.65 -15.67
CA LEU A 421 -0.91 11.62 -14.63
C LEU A 421 -0.30 12.97 -15.04
N PHE A 422 -0.97 13.82 -15.84
CA PHE A 422 -0.43 15.16 -16.16
C PHE A 422 -1.51 16.23 -16.46
N THR A 423 -1.28 17.43 -15.89
CA THR A 423 -1.73 18.80 -16.20
C THR A 423 -3.09 19.34 -15.70
N ALA A 424 -3.09 20.64 -15.34
CA ALA A 424 -4.18 21.48 -14.84
C ALA A 424 -5.31 21.80 -15.86
N ALA A 425 -5.50 20.91 -16.83
CA ALA A 425 -6.64 20.84 -17.73
C ALA A 425 -7.46 19.61 -17.30
N LEU A 426 -8.79 19.65 -17.42
CA LEU A 426 -9.67 18.51 -17.13
C LEU A 426 -9.11 17.27 -17.85
N ARG A 427 -8.55 16.29 -17.12
CA ARG A 427 -8.00 15.10 -17.77
C ARG A 427 -9.10 14.09 -17.98
N LEU A 428 -9.37 13.78 -19.24
CA LEU A 428 -10.39 12.83 -19.63
C LEU A 428 -9.74 11.60 -20.24
N GLU A 429 -9.69 10.52 -19.49
CA GLU A 429 -9.22 9.23 -19.98
C GLU A 429 -10.41 8.40 -20.42
N ILE A 430 -10.36 7.92 -21.65
CA ILE A 430 -11.44 7.16 -22.26
C ILE A 430 -10.88 5.77 -22.54
N MET A 431 -11.33 4.80 -21.72
CA MET A 431 -10.99 3.40 -21.86
C MET A 431 -11.97 2.77 -22.84
N THR A 432 -11.41 2.24 -23.92
CA THR A 432 -12.14 1.68 -25.06
C THR A 432 -11.75 0.25 -25.35
N LEU A 433 -10.66 -0.28 -24.79
CA LEU A 433 -10.18 -1.63 -25.05
C LEU A 433 -10.68 -2.59 -23.97
N GLY A 434 -11.51 -3.57 -24.35
CA GLY A 434 -12.10 -4.58 -23.47
C GLY A 434 -13.17 -4.06 -22.50
N GLN A 435 -13.33 -2.74 -22.41
CA GLN A 435 -14.32 -2.06 -21.58
C GLN A 435 -14.70 -0.70 -22.16
N GLU A 436 -15.80 -0.14 -21.68
CA GLU A 436 -16.27 1.20 -22.04
C GLU A 436 -16.40 2.04 -20.77
N LEU A 437 -15.37 2.85 -20.49
CA LEU A 437 -15.31 3.63 -19.26
C LEU A 437 -14.65 5.00 -19.53
N ALA A 438 -15.28 6.07 -19.04
CA ALA A 438 -14.74 7.42 -19.14
C ALA A 438 -14.40 7.97 -17.76
N LEU A 439 -13.28 8.69 -17.69
CA LEU A 439 -12.60 8.94 -16.44
C LEU A 439 -12.10 10.35 -16.35
N ARG A 440 -12.50 11.00 -15.29
CA ARG A 440 -12.18 12.39 -15.04
C ARG A 440 -11.15 12.45 -13.95
N ASP A 441 -9.95 12.93 -14.29
CA ASP A 441 -8.87 13.14 -13.34
C ASP A 441 -8.60 11.85 -12.50
N GLY A 442 -8.67 10.69 -13.16
CA GLY A 442 -8.55 9.38 -12.51
C GLY A 442 -9.87 8.76 -12.01
N VAL A 443 -10.94 9.53 -11.83
CA VAL A 443 -12.21 9.08 -11.22
C VAL A 443 -13.21 8.52 -12.25
N PRO A 444 -13.72 7.28 -12.06
CA PRO A 444 -14.87 6.70 -12.79
C PRO A 444 -16.07 7.64 -12.93
N CYS A 445 -16.38 8.03 -14.16
CA CYS A 445 -17.62 8.74 -14.46
C CYS A 445 -18.73 7.72 -14.67
N ALA A 446 -19.68 7.65 -13.75
CA ALA A 446 -20.85 6.77 -13.87
C ALA A 446 -21.76 7.27 -14.99
N MET A 447 -21.60 6.72 -16.20
CA MET A 447 -22.45 7.02 -17.35
C MET A 447 -23.65 6.09 -17.37
N ARG A 448 -24.86 6.66 -17.35
CA ARG A 448 -26.10 5.90 -17.35
C ARG A 448 -26.48 5.44 -18.76
N THR A 449 -26.00 6.15 -19.79
CA THR A 449 -26.33 5.86 -21.17
C THR A 449 -25.17 5.12 -21.83
N ARG A 450 -25.42 3.88 -22.29
CA ARG A 450 -24.38 3.00 -22.87
C ARG A 450 -23.55 3.69 -23.97
N GLY A 451 -24.19 4.44 -24.86
CA GLY A 451 -23.52 5.11 -25.97
C GLY A 451 -22.64 6.32 -25.60
N SER A 452 -22.61 6.74 -24.33
CA SER A 452 -21.88 7.96 -23.91
C SER A 452 -20.37 7.87 -24.12
N VAL A 453 -19.77 6.72 -23.81
CA VAL A 453 -18.32 6.50 -24.00
C VAL A 453 -17.96 6.49 -25.48
N ALA A 454 -18.77 5.84 -26.32
CA ALA A 454 -18.60 5.84 -27.77
C ALA A 454 -18.66 7.26 -28.36
N VAL A 455 -19.58 8.10 -27.89
CA VAL A 455 -19.67 9.52 -28.31
C VAL A 455 -18.42 10.30 -27.90
N LEU A 456 -17.94 10.14 -26.67
CA LEU A 456 -16.70 10.79 -26.22
C LEU A 456 -15.51 10.36 -27.06
N CYS A 457 -15.36 9.06 -27.30
CA CYS A 457 -14.29 8.50 -28.13
C CYS A 457 -14.34 9.04 -29.55
N TYR A 458 -15.53 9.03 -30.19
CA TYR A 458 -15.70 9.53 -31.54
C TYR A 458 -15.34 11.01 -31.64
N LEU A 459 -15.79 11.85 -30.70
CA LEU A 459 -15.48 13.29 -30.69
C LEU A 459 -14.00 13.59 -30.39
N ALA A 460 -13.31 12.70 -29.69
CA ALA A 460 -11.87 12.81 -29.45
C ALA A 460 -11.06 12.53 -30.72
N LEU A 461 -11.49 11.56 -31.54
CA LEU A 461 -10.84 11.22 -32.81
C LEU A 461 -11.28 12.12 -33.97
N HIS A 462 -12.51 12.62 -33.94
CA HIS A 462 -13.14 13.43 -34.99
C HIS A 462 -13.72 14.73 -34.41
N PRO A 463 -12.86 15.71 -34.03
CA PRO A 463 -13.33 16.97 -33.48
C PRO A 463 -14.14 17.76 -34.51
N ARG A 464 -15.14 18.51 -34.03
CA ARG A 464 -16.06 19.33 -34.86
C ARG A 464 -17.00 18.54 -35.75
N SER A 465 -17.45 17.38 -35.27
CA SER A 465 -18.43 16.55 -35.97
C SER A 465 -19.85 17.07 -35.77
N THR A 466 -20.66 17.06 -36.82
CA THR A 466 -22.10 17.30 -36.75
C THR A 466 -22.82 16.13 -36.09
N ARG A 467 -24.01 16.39 -35.54
CA ARG A 467 -24.87 15.32 -34.99
C ARG A 467 -25.13 14.21 -36.00
N GLN A 468 -25.30 14.55 -37.28
CA GLN A 468 -25.62 13.56 -38.32
C GLN A 468 -24.44 12.62 -38.57
N GLU A 469 -23.21 13.15 -38.66
CA GLU A 469 -21.99 12.35 -38.83
C GLU A 469 -21.78 11.39 -37.66
N ILE A 470 -21.95 11.87 -36.43
CA ILE A 470 -21.80 11.04 -35.21
C ILE A 470 -22.82 9.90 -35.20
N ILE A 471 -24.09 10.20 -35.52
CA ILE A 471 -25.15 9.18 -35.58
C ILE A 471 -24.87 8.16 -36.67
N THR A 472 -24.49 8.61 -37.86
CA THR A 472 -24.20 7.72 -38.99
C THR A 472 -23.02 6.80 -38.67
N ALA A 473 -22.00 7.29 -37.97
CA ALA A 473 -20.86 6.47 -37.58
C ALA A 473 -21.19 5.48 -36.45
N LEU A 474 -21.86 5.93 -35.39
CA LEU A 474 -22.08 5.12 -34.19
C LEU A 474 -23.31 4.22 -34.27
N TRP A 475 -24.37 4.65 -34.97
CA TRP A 475 -25.65 3.96 -35.02
C TRP A 475 -26.33 4.07 -36.41
N PRO A 476 -25.70 3.55 -37.48
CA PRO A 476 -26.20 3.70 -38.86
C PRO A 476 -27.61 3.14 -39.06
N GLU A 477 -27.92 2.01 -38.40
CA GLU A 477 -29.20 1.29 -38.56
C GLU A 477 -30.36 1.87 -37.72
N ARG A 478 -30.11 2.89 -36.87
CA ARG A 478 -31.16 3.47 -36.03
C ARG A 478 -31.96 4.52 -36.81
N ASP A 479 -33.29 4.52 -36.58
CA ASP A 479 -34.18 5.58 -37.07
C ASP A 479 -33.60 6.99 -36.72
N PRO A 480 -33.50 7.91 -37.69
CA PRO A 480 -32.82 9.20 -37.49
C PRO A 480 -33.37 10.03 -36.32
N LYS A 481 -34.69 10.00 -36.06
CA LYS A 481 -35.29 10.76 -34.96
C LYS A 481 -34.95 10.11 -33.61
N LYS A 482 -35.02 8.78 -33.52
CA LYS A 482 -34.63 8.03 -32.32
C LYS A 482 -33.15 8.17 -32.03
N ALA A 483 -32.28 8.09 -33.05
CA ALA A 483 -30.85 8.27 -32.91
C ALA A 483 -30.48 9.69 -32.46
N ALA A 484 -31.15 10.72 -33.00
CA ALA A 484 -30.93 12.10 -32.56
C ALA A 484 -31.36 12.36 -31.11
N ASN A 485 -32.43 11.71 -30.65
CA ASN A 485 -32.82 11.75 -29.24
C ASN A 485 -31.81 11.01 -28.35
N TYR A 486 -31.34 9.83 -28.78
CA TYR A 486 -30.35 9.05 -28.06
C TYR A 486 -29.01 9.79 -27.94
N PHE A 487 -28.53 10.40 -29.02
CA PHE A 487 -27.33 11.25 -28.98
C PHE A 487 -27.46 12.40 -27.99
N ARG A 488 -28.61 13.10 -27.95
CA ARG A 488 -28.87 14.16 -26.97
C ARG A 488 -28.84 13.63 -25.53
N GLN A 489 -29.36 12.42 -25.31
CA GLN A 489 -29.29 11.76 -24.01
C GLN A 489 -27.84 11.43 -23.62
N CYS A 490 -27.03 10.90 -24.54
CA CYS A 490 -25.60 10.70 -24.31
C CYS A 490 -24.88 12.01 -23.96
N VAL A 491 -25.11 13.09 -24.71
CA VAL A 491 -24.48 14.39 -24.42
C VAL A 491 -24.90 14.95 -23.06
N ALA A 492 -26.17 14.78 -22.66
CA ALA A 492 -26.65 15.18 -21.35
C ALA A 492 -25.98 14.37 -20.23
N ASP A 493 -25.92 13.04 -20.38
CA ASP A 493 -25.26 12.11 -19.47
C ASP A 493 -23.76 12.41 -19.33
N ILE A 494 -23.06 12.68 -20.43
CA ILE A 494 -21.65 13.11 -20.43
C ILE A 494 -21.47 14.41 -19.65
N ARG A 495 -22.35 15.40 -19.85
CA ARG A 495 -22.26 16.69 -19.16
C ARG A 495 -22.56 16.58 -17.66
N GLU A 496 -23.47 15.70 -17.28
CA GLU A 496 -23.79 15.40 -15.87
C GLU A 496 -22.61 14.69 -15.19
N SER A 497 -22.05 13.66 -15.83
CA SER A 497 -21.05 12.79 -15.22
C SER A 497 -19.61 13.33 -15.31
N VAL A 498 -19.25 14.02 -16.40
CA VAL A 498 -17.89 14.52 -16.64
C VAL A 498 -17.79 16.03 -16.41
N GLY A 499 -18.85 16.78 -16.69
CA GLY A 499 -18.91 18.23 -16.46
C GLY A 499 -19.54 18.99 -17.62
N ALA A 500 -20.26 20.07 -17.30
CA ALA A 500 -21.10 20.79 -18.26
C ALA A 500 -20.36 21.31 -19.51
N ASP A 501 -19.09 21.68 -19.34
CA ASP A 501 -18.26 22.31 -20.37
C ASP A 501 -17.45 21.30 -21.20
N VAL A 502 -17.56 19.99 -20.96
CA VAL A 502 -16.69 19.00 -21.62
C VAL A 502 -17.02 18.81 -23.10
N VAL A 503 -18.30 18.86 -23.48
CA VAL A 503 -18.78 18.85 -24.87
C VAL A 503 -19.27 20.24 -25.23
N LEU A 504 -18.55 20.89 -26.13
CA LEU A 504 -18.90 22.20 -26.66
C LEU A 504 -19.71 22.04 -27.95
N VAL A 505 -20.64 22.96 -28.15
CA VAL A 505 -21.45 23.06 -29.37
C VAL A 505 -21.14 24.40 -30.00
N GLU A 506 -20.65 24.37 -31.23
CA GLU A 506 -20.25 25.55 -31.99
C GLU A 506 -20.80 25.44 -33.42
N GLY A 507 -20.58 26.48 -34.24
CA GLY A 507 -21.04 26.49 -35.63
C GLY A 507 -22.44 27.08 -35.85
N ALA A 508 -22.94 26.96 -37.08
CA ALA A 508 -24.18 27.58 -37.50
C ALA A 508 -25.41 26.92 -36.85
N HIS A 509 -26.44 27.70 -36.51
CA HIS A 509 -27.67 27.20 -35.87
C HIS A 509 -28.36 26.06 -36.63
N GLN A 510 -28.16 25.98 -37.94
CA GLN A 510 -28.75 24.94 -38.81
C GLN A 510 -27.93 23.64 -38.86
N ALA A 511 -26.66 23.67 -38.45
CA ALA A 511 -25.74 22.53 -38.45
C ALA A 511 -24.76 22.65 -37.27
N PRO A 512 -25.20 22.39 -36.03
CA PRO A 512 -24.33 22.47 -34.86
C PRO A 512 -23.24 21.41 -34.92
N GLU A 513 -22.00 21.84 -34.73
CA GLU A 513 -20.80 21.02 -34.62
C GLU A 513 -20.48 20.77 -33.14
N TYR A 514 -20.12 19.52 -32.82
CA TYR A 514 -19.79 19.08 -31.49
C TYR A 514 -18.28 18.80 -31.42
N ARG A 515 -17.66 19.21 -30.31
CA ARG A 515 -16.26 18.91 -30.03
C ARG A 515 -16.02 18.80 -28.53
N LEU A 516 -14.93 18.13 -28.17
CA LEU A 516 -14.44 18.19 -26.79
C LEU A 516 -13.80 19.55 -26.51
N SER A 517 -13.93 20.00 -25.26
CA SER A 517 -13.36 21.26 -24.81
C SER A 517 -11.84 21.27 -24.91
N GLY A 518 -11.26 22.39 -25.35
CA GLY A 518 -9.80 22.57 -25.36
C GLY A 518 -9.20 22.70 -23.96
N LYS A 519 -10.05 22.81 -22.93
CA LYS A 519 -9.66 22.72 -21.52
C LYS A 519 -9.58 21.27 -21.03
N ALA A 520 -9.94 20.29 -21.87
CA ALA A 520 -9.85 18.88 -21.55
C ALA A 520 -8.65 18.24 -22.27
N SER A 521 -7.74 17.65 -21.51
CA SER A 521 -6.68 16.80 -22.07
C SER A 521 -7.21 15.39 -22.19
N VAL A 522 -7.37 14.90 -23.42
CA VAL A 522 -8.03 13.62 -23.69
C VAL A 522 -7.00 12.54 -23.99
N VAL A 523 -7.05 11.45 -23.24
CA VAL A 523 -6.21 10.26 -23.46
C VAL A 523 -7.12 9.10 -23.84
N LEU A 524 -6.76 8.42 -24.93
CA LEU A 524 -7.44 7.23 -25.43
C LEU A 524 -6.48 6.05 -25.31
N ASP A 525 -6.88 4.99 -24.61
CA ASP A 525 -6.10 3.76 -24.48
C ASP A 525 -5.81 3.12 -25.86
N SER A 526 -6.77 3.15 -26.78
CA SER A 526 -6.61 2.74 -28.17
C SER A 526 -5.52 3.52 -28.91
N GLN A 527 -5.48 4.84 -28.78
CA GLN A 527 -4.43 5.66 -29.40
C GLN A 527 -3.07 5.45 -28.75
N ARG A 528 -3.05 5.24 -27.42
CA ARG A 528 -1.82 4.90 -26.69
C ARG A 528 -1.19 3.61 -27.22
N VAL A 529 -1.99 2.56 -27.45
CA VAL A 529 -1.50 1.30 -28.07
C VAL A 529 -0.83 1.58 -29.42
N LEU A 530 -1.48 2.34 -30.30
CA LEU A 530 -0.91 2.66 -31.62
C LEU A 530 0.40 3.45 -31.53
N GLN A 531 0.47 4.41 -30.61
CA GLN A 531 1.68 5.20 -30.36
C GLN A 531 2.83 4.35 -29.82
N LEU A 532 2.54 3.43 -28.89
CA LEU A 532 3.52 2.50 -28.33
C LEU A 532 4.07 1.54 -29.38
N VAL A 533 3.23 1.05 -30.29
CA VAL A 533 3.71 0.25 -31.43
C VAL A 533 4.60 1.08 -32.35
N ALA A 534 4.18 2.31 -32.69
CA ALA A 534 4.95 3.20 -33.56
C ALA A 534 6.31 3.60 -32.98
N SER A 535 6.43 3.69 -31.66
CA SER A 535 7.69 3.99 -30.97
C SER A 535 8.57 2.76 -30.71
N GLY A 536 8.17 1.57 -31.16
CA GLY A 536 8.90 0.32 -30.96
C GLY A 536 8.77 -0.26 -29.55
N GLN A 537 7.90 0.31 -28.69
CA GLN A 537 7.67 -0.13 -27.31
C GLN A 537 6.62 -1.25 -27.27
N LEU A 538 6.92 -2.36 -27.96
CA LEU A 538 5.93 -3.41 -28.19
C LEU A 538 5.39 -4.06 -26.92
N HIS A 539 6.23 -4.20 -25.90
CA HIS A 539 5.84 -4.79 -24.62
C HIS A 539 4.80 -3.93 -23.87
N ALA A 540 4.97 -2.61 -23.87
CA ALA A 540 4.00 -1.67 -23.31
C ALA A 540 2.70 -1.67 -24.14
N ALA A 541 2.80 -1.77 -25.47
CA ALA A 541 1.62 -1.86 -26.34
C ALA A 541 0.76 -3.11 -26.05
N VAL A 542 1.39 -4.26 -25.81
CA VAL A 542 0.67 -5.48 -25.40
C VAL A 542 0.01 -5.32 -24.03
N ALA A 543 0.70 -4.69 -23.07
CA ALA A 543 0.15 -4.45 -21.75
C ALA A 543 -1.09 -3.56 -21.79
N ALA A 544 -1.05 -2.52 -22.62
CA ALA A 544 -2.14 -1.56 -22.79
C ALA A 544 -3.34 -2.15 -23.57
N TYR A 545 -3.15 -3.19 -24.39
CA TYR A 545 -4.23 -3.83 -25.13
C TYR A 545 -5.03 -4.79 -24.24
N LYS A 546 -6.15 -4.31 -23.69
CA LYS A 546 -7.01 -5.07 -22.76
C LYS A 546 -8.18 -5.80 -23.41
N GLY A 547 -8.33 -5.73 -24.74
CA GLY A 547 -9.39 -6.42 -25.47
C GLY A 547 -9.88 -5.65 -26.70
N GLU A 548 -11.04 -6.05 -27.23
CA GLU A 548 -11.64 -5.42 -28.40
C GLU A 548 -12.04 -3.97 -28.14
N PHE A 549 -11.93 -3.12 -29.17
CA PHE A 549 -12.32 -1.72 -29.11
C PHE A 549 -13.85 -1.55 -29.09
N LEU A 550 -14.36 -0.84 -28.08
CA LEU A 550 -15.79 -0.58 -27.80
C LEU A 550 -16.65 -1.84 -27.95
N PRO A 551 -16.48 -2.85 -27.07
CA PRO A 551 -17.09 -4.16 -27.26
C PRO A 551 -18.63 -4.16 -27.17
N GLY A 552 -19.25 -3.15 -26.55
CA GLY A 552 -20.70 -2.98 -26.47
C GLY A 552 -21.30 -2.15 -27.62
N LEU A 553 -20.48 -1.64 -28.54
CA LEU A 553 -20.94 -0.97 -29.75
C LEU A 553 -21.00 -1.97 -30.91
N GLU A 554 -22.17 -2.55 -31.10
CA GLU A 554 -22.47 -3.48 -32.19
C GLU A 554 -22.93 -2.72 -33.45
N GLU A 555 -22.74 -3.30 -34.63
CA GLU A 555 -23.25 -2.79 -35.92
C GLU A 555 -22.76 -1.36 -36.30
N SER A 556 -21.48 -1.07 -36.05
CA SER A 556 -20.83 0.21 -36.40
C SER A 556 -19.60 -0.04 -37.27
N GLU A 557 -19.68 0.31 -38.56
CA GLU A 557 -18.56 0.18 -39.51
C GLU A 557 -17.32 0.94 -39.02
N TRP A 558 -17.51 2.12 -38.42
CA TRP A 558 -16.42 2.90 -37.84
C TRP A 558 -15.70 2.16 -36.70
N ALA A 559 -16.46 1.50 -35.82
CA ALA A 559 -15.86 0.71 -34.74
C ALA A 559 -15.11 -0.51 -35.29
N ASP A 560 -15.65 -1.16 -36.32
CA ASP A 560 -15.01 -2.30 -36.98
C ASP A 560 -13.68 -1.91 -37.67
N ASP A 561 -13.64 -0.75 -38.31
CA ASP A 561 -12.39 -0.19 -38.87
C ASP A 561 -11.33 0.06 -37.79
N GLN A 562 -11.73 0.60 -36.63
CA GLN A 562 -10.81 0.81 -35.50
C GLN A 562 -10.31 -0.52 -34.92
N ARG A 563 -11.20 -1.52 -34.78
CA ARG A 563 -10.82 -2.88 -34.32
C ARG A 563 -9.81 -3.51 -35.28
N LEU A 564 -10.05 -3.41 -36.58
CA LEU A 564 -9.14 -3.93 -37.60
C LEU A 564 -7.78 -3.23 -37.58
N LEU A 565 -7.77 -1.90 -37.45
CA LEU A 565 -6.53 -1.10 -37.35
C LEU A 565 -5.69 -1.50 -36.13
N LEU A 566 -6.30 -1.56 -34.95
CA LEU A 566 -5.62 -1.89 -33.70
C LEU A 566 -5.05 -3.31 -33.72
N ARG A 567 -5.88 -4.30 -34.08
CA ARG A 567 -5.47 -5.70 -34.20
C ARG A 567 -4.36 -5.85 -35.23
N GLY A 568 -4.55 -5.28 -36.43
CA GLY A 568 -3.58 -5.37 -37.51
C GLY A 568 -2.22 -4.77 -37.14
N THR A 569 -2.23 -3.59 -36.53
CA THR A 569 -1.00 -2.87 -36.13
C THR A 569 -0.21 -3.64 -35.07
N LEU A 570 -0.87 -4.04 -33.98
CA LEU A 570 -0.23 -4.74 -32.87
C LEU A 570 0.21 -6.16 -33.27
N ALA A 571 -0.64 -6.92 -33.96
CA ALA A 571 -0.30 -8.27 -34.41
C ALA A 571 0.85 -8.27 -35.42
N SER A 572 0.89 -7.29 -36.33
CA SER A 572 2.01 -7.17 -37.29
C SER A 572 3.35 -6.93 -36.58
N ALA A 573 3.38 -6.04 -35.58
CA ALA A 573 4.58 -5.78 -34.79
C ALA A 573 5.01 -7.01 -33.96
N LEU A 574 4.06 -7.71 -33.32
CA LEU A 574 4.33 -8.96 -32.61
C LEU A 574 4.86 -10.06 -33.53
N ARG A 575 4.31 -10.20 -34.74
CA ARG A 575 4.82 -11.15 -35.74
C ARG A 575 6.24 -10.81 -36.20
N ALA A 576 6.61 -9.53 -36.26
CA ALA A 576 7.97 -9.12 -36.59
C ALA A 576 8.98 -9.57 -35.50
N GLU A 577 8.68 -9.30 -34.23
CA GLU A 577 9.49 -9.77 -33.09
C GLU A 577 9.51 -11.29 -32.98
N LEU A 578 8.37 -11.95 -33.22
CA LEU A 578 8.28 -13.41 -33.24
C LEU A 578 9.22 -14.00 -34.30
N ARG A 579 9.24 -13.44 -35.52
CA ARG A 579 10.18 -13.85 -36.58
C ARG A 579 11.63 -13.61 -36.20
N ALA A 580 11.94 -12.49 -35.54
CA ALA A 580 13.29 -12.21 -35.06
C ALA A 580 13.74 -13.25 -34.02
N ALA A 581 12.88 -13.59 -33.06
CA ALA A 581 13.14 -14.62 -32.06
C ALA A 581 13.31 -16.02 -32.69
N GLN A 582 12.56 -16.34 -33.75
CA GLN A 582 12.73 -17.57 -34.52
C GLN A 582 14.12 -17.64 -35.18
N LEU A 583 14.54 -16.55 -35.84
CA LEU A 583 15.85 -16.47 -36.50
C LEU A 583 17.01 -16.55 -35.49
N ALA A 584 16.82 -15.98 -34.29
CA ALA A 584 17.79 -16.06 -33.19
C ALA A 584 17.80 -17.42 -32.47
N GLY A 585 16.85 -18.32 -32.78
CA GLY A 585 16.75 -19.63 -32.11
C GLY A 585 16.23 -19.56 -30.67
N GLU A 586 15.62 -18.45 -30.26
CA GLU A 586 15.10 -18.21 -28.90
C GLU A 586 13.76 -18.92 -28.67
N LYS A 587 13.78 -20.26 -28.68
CA LYS A 587 12.57 -21.11 -28.67
C LYS A 587 11.58 -20.78 -27.55
N ARG A 588 12.04 -20.44 -26.34
CA ARG A 588 11.13 -20.08 -25.24
C ARG A 588 10.43 -18.74 -25.48
N ARG A 589 11.16 -17.75 -26.00
CA ARG A 589 10.61 -16.44 -26.36
C ARG A 589 9.62 -16.55 -27.52
N VAL A 590 9.87 -17.45 -28.47
CA VAL A 590 8.94 -17.79 -29.55
C VAL A 590 7.58 -18.26 -29.02
N VAL A 591 7.57 -19.16 -28.03
CA VAL A 591 6.30 -19.63 -27.41
C VAL A 591 5.55 -18.47 -26.74
N LEU A 592 6.24 -17.60 -26.01
CA LEU A 592 5.66 -16.44 -25.33
C LEU A 592 5.08 -15.42 -26.32
N LEU A 593 5.84 -15.04 -27.35
CA LEU A 593 5.41 -14.10 -28.39
C LEU A 593 4.25 -14.65 -29.20
N ALA A 594 4.27 -15.94 -29.53
CA ALA A 594 3.14 -16.59 -30.21
C ALA A 594 1.87 -16.57 -29.36
N GLY A 595 1.99 -16.75 -28.03
CA GLY A 595 0.87 -16.56 -27.11
C GLY A 595 0.32 -15.13 -27.11
N ALA A 596 1.20 -14.12 -27.14
CA ALA A 596 0.79 -12.71 -27.22
C ALA A 596 0.06 -12.39 -28.53
N VAL A 597 0.54 -12.92 -29.67
CA VAL A 597 -0.16 -12.78 -30.97
C VAL A 597 -1.57 -13.37 -30.87
N LEU A 598 -1.73 -14.59 -30.33
CA LEU A 598 -3.03 -15.28 -30.24
C LEU A 598 -4.01 -14.68 -29.24
N ASN A 599 -3.57 -13.76 -28.39
CA ASN A 599 -4.44 -12.94 -27.53
C ASN A 599 -4.99 -11.73 -28.30
N VAL A 600 -4.23 -11.20 -29.26
CA VAL A 600 -4.63 -10.05 -30.09
C VAL A 600 -5.43 -10.50 -31.31
N ASP A 601 -4.98 -11.59 -31.94
CA ASP A 601 -5.54 -12.19 -33.14
C ASP A 601 -5.74 -13.71 -32.90
N PRO A 602 -6.88 -14.10 -32.31
CA PRO A 602 -7.15 -15.49 -31.95
C PRO A 602 -7.24 -16.46 -33.14
N ASP A 603 -7.50 -15.94 -34.34
CA ASP A 603 -7.75 -16.71 -35.57
C ASP A 603 -6.47 -16.95 -36.40
N ASP A 604 -5.30 -16.56 -35.88
CA ASP A 604 -4.01 -16.81 -36.51
C ASP A 604 -3.56 -18.29 -36.33
N PHE A 605 -4.13 -19.17 -37.15
CA PHE A 605 -3.83 -20.61 -37.15
C PHE A 605 -2.33 -20.89 -37.37
N GLY A 606 -1.64 -20.08 -38.19
CA GLY A 606 -0.22 -20.25 -38.46
C GLY A 606 0.63 -20.03 -37.22
N THR A 607 0.32 -18.99 -36.45
CA THR A 607 0.99 -18.72 -35.17
C THR A 607 0.63 -19.76 -34.10
N GLU A 608 -0.60 -20.30 -34.12
CA GLU A 608 -1.00 -21.38 -33.21
C GLU A 608 -0.22 -22.69 -33.45
N GLU A 609 -0.06 -23.09 -34.70
CA GLU A 609 0.74 -24.26 -35.08
C GLU A 609 2.23 -24.08 -34.73
N LEU A 610 2.76 -22.87 -34.96
CA LEU A 610 4.11 -22.51 -34.54
C LEU A 610 4.26 -22.60 -33.02
N ARG A 611 3.31 -22.06 -32.24
CA ARG A 611 3.34 -22.13 -30.77
C ARG A 611 3.40 -23.57 -30.29
N LEU A 612 2.54 -24.44 -30.82
CA LEU A 612 2.47 -25.85 -30.43
C LEU A 612 3.71 -26.65 -30.83
N SER A 613 4.21 -26.45 -32.06
CA SER A 613 5.42 -27.14 -32.54
C SER A 613 6.63 -26.81 -31.68
N VAL A 614 6.87 -25.53 -31.40
CA VAL A 614 8.00 -25.08 -30.57
C VAL A 614 7.78 -25.44 -29.10
N ALA A 615 6.55 -25.35 -28.58
CA ALA A 615 6.23 -25.70 -27.21
C ALA A 615 6.54 -27.18 -26.87
N ARG A 616 6.38 -28.11 -27.82
CA ARG A 616 6.76 -29.52 -27.64
C ARG A 616 8.24 -29.73 -27.32
N GLU A 617 9.09 -28.79 -27.74
CA GLU A 617 10.54 -28.88 -27.54
C GLU A 617 11.00 -28.22 -26.23
N VAL A 618 10.30 -27.17 -25.77
CA VAL A 618 10.81 -26.30 -24.69
C VAL A 618 9.83 -25.98 -23.56
N SER A 619 8.59 -26.47 -23.63
CA SER A 619 7.56 -26.21 -22.61
C SER A 619 7.33 -27.45 -21.73
N SER A 620 6.77 -27.22 -20.55
CA SER A 620 6.37 -28.32 -19.66
C SER A 620 5.16 -29.09 -20.23
N PRO A 621 4.97 -30.38 -19.86
CA PRO A 621 3.80 -31.14 -20.30
C PRO A 621 2.46 -30.49 -19.92
N ALA A 622 2.39 -29.82 -18.77
CA ALA A 622 1.19 -29.11 -18.31
C ALA A 622 0.89 -27.88 -19.18
N GLU A 623 1.92 -27.11 -19.53
CA GLU A 623 1.79 -25.94 -20.38
C GLU A 623 1.42 -26.31 -21.83
N LEU A 624 2.00 -27.40 -22.36
CA LEU A 624 1.64 -27.95 -23.66
C LEU A 624 0.19 -28.44 -23.69
N ALA A 625 -0.26 -29.18 -22.67
CA ALA A 625 -1.65 -29.63 -22.56
C ALA A 625 -2.64 -28.46 -22.50
N ARG A 626 -2.27 -27.35 -21.84
CA ARG A 626 -3.07 -26.12 -21.84
C ARG A 626 -3.22 -25.54 -23.24
N PHE A 627 -2.12 -25.43 -24.00
CA PHE A 627 -2.17 -24.92 -25.37
C PHE A 627 -2.97 -25.81 -26.31
N GLU A 628 -2.88 -27.14 -26.16
CA GLU A 628 -3.70 -28.08 -26.91
C GLU A 628 -5.19 -27.93 -26.56
N ALA A 629 -5.53 -27.77 -25.28
CA ALA A 629 -6.91 -27.55 -24.83
C ALA A 629 -7.48 -26.18 -25.27
N GLU A 630 -6.65 -25.13 -25.38
CA GLU A 630 -7.04 -23.85 -25.98
C GLU A 630 -7.41 -24.02 -27.45
N ARG A 631 -6.59 -24.72 -28.24
CA ARG A 631 -6.87 -25.00 -29.65
C ARG A 631 -8.17 -25.79 -29.84
N HIS A 632 -8.38 -26.86 -29.06
CA HIS A 632 -9.59 -27.68 -29.15
C HIS A 632 -10.86 -26.89 -28.80
N ARG A 633 -10.78 -25.90 -27.90
CA ARG A 633 -11.93 -25.03 -27.56
C ARG A 633 -12.25 -24.00 -28.63
N ARG A 634 -11.32 -23.67 -29.53
CA ARG A 634 -11.54 -22.73 -30.63
C ARG A 634 -12.03 -23.43 -31.90
N MET A 635 -11.71 -24.72 -32.07
CA MET A 635 -12.14 -25.53 -33.22
C MET A 635 -13.53 -26.14 -33.07
N ASN A 636 -14.10 -26.13 -31.86
CA ASN A 636 -15.46 -26.57 -31.53
C ASN A 636 -16.32 -25.35 -31.21
#